data_AF-A0A498DIH1-F1
#
_entry.id   AF-A0A498DIH1-F1
#
_cell.length_a   1.000
_cell.length_b   1.000
_cell.length_c   1.000
_cell.angle_alpha   90.00
_cell.angle_beta   90.00
_cell.angle_gamma   90.00
#
_symmetry.space_group_name_H-M   'P 1'
#
loop_
_entity.id
_entity.type
_entity.pdbx_description
1 polymer ?
#
loop_
_entity_poly.entity_id
_entity_poly.type
_entity_poly.pdbx_seq_one_letter_code
_entity_poly.pdbx_strand_id
1 'polypeptide(L)'
;MDTRMIVRESLALFLGGIAVVLVLAMVSFSADDPSLNHETSNVAMNLIGVVGAYVSDFLYQIFGYTAWLWIALTGSVAVRIAWGKTPYLGSWTSFFWLPLMLAIAAMLHAHVPNGSAIDVLALPASAGGALGLMLDEALFVPLGAIGRDLLLVSLILSSLVAASRWSLFTLILKLYGYTILAFTRLQSVISQHVSKASDRKDRIEARETRKVTRKKMPVHIADSVAEVASAAKVTVSKRAKQEQQVELAFNEPAESGFKLPSLNIFDGVNDTLKEHDPESLQAVARMLEKKLLDYRVEGKVLAVQPGPVVTQFELEPAPGTKVNRIVALQDDLARSMAAISVRVAGNIPGKNVIGIEIPNESREMVLLHQIFSSREFANKKISLPLALGVDISGHPVVADLAKMPHLLVAGTTGSGKSVGINAMICSMLMNKSPKDLRLILVDPKMLELSVYDDIPHLLTPVVTNPNKAAKALAWAVYEMERRYKLMSDAKVRNLEGYNKAAEKTEELERLPQIVIIIDELADLMMVAGKEVEQSICRIAQKARAAGLHLILATQRPSVDVITGLIKANLPSRLSFQVSSKIDSRTILDQMGAEQLLGHGDSLFLSGGRDLKRVHCAFVSDAEVIDLVEHLKAQGEPDYMESIFEVPTESDSEGGMTGGAGEDQDDKYDEAAALVIEKGKCSVSMVQRYLRIGYNRASRLVEEMEREGLVSAPGSGGIRKVLVRSAENGGGVIE
;
A
#
# COMPACT_ATOMS: atom_id res chain seq x y z
N MET A 1 41.71 -4.35 -9.16
CA MET A 1 41.64 -3.13 -8.33
C MET A 1 41.14 -2.00 -9.20
N ASP A 2 40.05 -1.36 -8.82
CA ASP A 2 39.35 -0.39 -9.66
C ASP A 2 40.13 0.94 -9.70
N THR A 3 40.68 1.33 -10.85
CA THR A 3 41.56 2.51 -10.99
C THR A 3 40.89 3.80 -10.52
N ARG A 4 39.56 3.89 -10.65
CA ARG A 4 38.75 5.02 -10.16
C ARG A 4 38.72 5.11 -8.63
N MET A 5 38.77 3.98 -7.94
CA MET A 5 38.77 3.93 -6.47
C MET A 5 40.10 4.46 -5.92
N ILE A 6 41.22 4.03 -6.50
CA ILE A 6 42.56 4.47 -6.10
C ILE A 6 42.76 5.97 -6.34
N VAL A 7 42.30 6.49 -7.48
CA VAL A 7 42.35 7.93 -7.78
C VAL A 7 41.51 8.73 -6.78
N ARG A 8 40.33 8.23 -6.42
CA ARG A 8 39.43 8.87 -5.44
C ARG A 8 40.04 8.90 -4.05
N GLU A 9 40.62 7.80 -3.60
CA GLU A 9 41.28 7.68 -2.30
C GLU A 9 42.53 8.57 -2.22
N SER A 10 43.35 8.58 -3.27
CA SER A 10 44.52 9.46 -3.37
C SER A 10 44.12 10.94 -3.31
N LEU A 11 43.06 11.34 -4.02
CA LEU A 11 42.57 12.72 -4.00
C LEU A 11 41.99 13.11 -2.63
N ALA A 12 41.26 12.20 -1.98
CA ALA A 12 40.70 12.43 -0.65
C ALA A 12 41.81 12.59 0.41
N LEU A 13 42.83 11.75 0.38
CA LEU A 13 43.98 11.85 1.29
C LEU A 13 44.76 13.14 1.08
N PHE A 14 44.97 13.54 -0.19
CA PHE A 14 45.65 14.79 -0.52
C PHE A 14 44.88 16.02 -0.02
N LEU A 15 43.58 16.12 -0.31
CA LEU A 15 42.73 17.23 0.15
C LEU A 15 42.56 17.24 1.67
N GLY A 16 42.47 16.08 2.30
CA GLY A 16 42.43 15.94 3.76
C GLY A 16 43.73 16.42 4.41
N GLY A 17 44.88 16.07 3.83
CA GLY A 17 46.19 16.55 4.27
C GLY A 17 46.31 18.08 4.18
N ILE A 18 45.88 18.67 3.06
CA ILE A 18 45.84 20.13 2.90
C ILE A 18 44.96 20.79 3.98
N ALA A 19 43.78 20.24 4.24
CA ALA A 19 42.88 20.78 5.26
C ALA A 19 43.54 20.75 6.65
N VAL A 20 44.23 19.67 7.02
CA VAL A 20 44.95 19.57 8.30
C VAL A 20 46.10 20.59 8.40
N VAL A 21 46.88 20.76 7.34
CA VAL A 21 47.96 21.76 7.29
C VAL A 21 47.38 23.17 7.47
N LEU A 22 46.26 23.49 6.80
CA LEU A 22 45.59 24.77 6.94
C LEU A 22 45.04 25.00 8.36
N VAL A 23 44.45 23.97 8.99
CA VAL A 23 44.01 24.05 10.39
C VAL A 23 45.20 24.38 11.29
N LEU A 24 46.31 23.65 11.17
CA LEU A 24 47.49 23.88 11.99
C LEU A 24 48.04 25.28 11.79
N ALA A 25 48.15 25.74 10.54
CA ALA A 25 48.58 27.09 10.22
C ALA A 25 47.66 28.17 10.81
N MET A 26 46.34 27.99 10.76
CA MET A 26 45.37 28.98 11.27
C MET A 26 45.22 28.98 12.80
N VAL A 27 45.37 27.82 13.47
CA VAL A 27 45.35 27.74 14.95
C VAL A 27 46.60 28.37 15.53
N SER A 28 47.77 28.13 14.92
CA SER A 28 49.04 28.70 15.38
C SER A 28 49.33 30.08 14.80
N PHE A 29 48.31 30.84 14.41
CA PHE A 29 48.48 32.19 13.93
C PHE A 29 48.91 33.11 15.06
N SER A 30 49.92 33.94 14.79
CA SER A 30 50.39 35.01 15.66
C SER A 30 50.56 36.28 14.84
N ALA A 31 50.14 37.42 15.39
CA ALA A 31 50.33 38.73 14.73
C ALA A 31 51.81 39.16 14.68
N ASP A 32 52.67 38.55 15.52
CA ASP A 32 54.11 38.84 15.58
C ASP A 32 54.95 38.02 14.57
N ASP A 33 54.32 37.09 13.85
CA ASP A 33 55.00 36.25 12.85
C ASP A 33 55.33 37.03 11.56
N PRO A 34 56.38 36.65 10.80
CA PRO A 34 56.69 37.26 9.52
C PRO A 34 55.53 37.11 8.52
N SER A 35 55.08 38.22 7.95
CA SER A 35 54.01 38.26 6.94
C SER A 35 54.34 39.19 5.78
N LEU A 36 53.52 39.21 4.73
CA LEU A 36 53.75 40.10 3.57
C LEU A 36 53.63 41.58 3.94
N ASN A 37 52.95 41.87 5.05
CA ASN A 37 52.69 43.22 5.54
C ASN A 37 53.48 43.55 6.82
N HIS A 38 54.25 42.59 7.36
CA HIS A 38 55.00 42.73 8.60
C HIS A 38 56.38 42.05 8.50
N GLU A 39 57.44 42.85 8.31
CA GLU A 39 58.82 42.36 8.36
C GLU A 39 59.33 42.32 9.81
N THR A 40 59.63 41.11 10.29
CA THR A 40 60.24 40.89 11.61
C THR A 40 61.49 40.02 11.51
N SER A 41 62.42 40.20 12.44
CA SER A 41 63.64 39.39 12.58
C SER A 41 63.43 38.13 13.45
N ASN A 42 62.20 37.88 13.89
CA ASN A 42 61.84 36.77 14.78
C ASN A 42 61.61 35.47 13.99
N VAL A 43 61.89 34.32 14.63
CA VAL A 43 61.57 33.00 14.05
C VAL A 43 60.06 32.78 14.14
N ALA A 44 59.44 32.41 13.01
CA ALA A 44 57.99 32.16 12.96
C ALA A 44 57.56 31.11 14.00
N MET A 45 56.59 31.46 14.84
CA MET A 45 56.01 30.59 15.87
C MET A 45 54.94 29.63 15.33
N ASN A 46 54.48 29.85 14.09
CA ASN A 46 53.54 28.99 13.40
C ASN A 46 54.02 27.52 13.31
N LEU A 47 53.14 26.56 13.61
CA LEU A 47 53.45 25.12 13.65
C LEU A 47 53.86 24.54 12.28
N ILE A 48 53.48 25.20 11.18
CA ILE A 48 53.87 24.82 9.80
C ILE A 48 55.15 25.58 9.36
N GLY A 49 55.63 26.53 10.16
CA GLY A 49 56.77 27.40 9.88
C GLY A 49 56.38 28.64 9.06
N VAL A 50 57.38 29.25 8.41
CA VAL A 50 57.25 30.54 7.70
C VAL A 50 56.11 30.53 6.66
N VAL A 51 55.98 29.45 5.89
CA VAL A 51 54.89 29.30 4.90
C VAL A 51 53.52 29.31 5.57
N GLY A 52 53.39 28.67 6.74
CA GLY A 52 52.15 28.68 7.51
C GLY A 52 51.77 30.07 8.01
N ALA A 53 52.74 30.84 8.49
CA ALA A 53 52.55 32.22 8.91
C ALA A 53 51.99 33.08 7.76
N TYR A 54 52.63 33.08 6.58
CA TYR A 54 52.16 33.81 5.40
C TYR A 54 50.76 33.38 4.95
N VAL A 55 50.47 32.07 4.91
CA VAL A 55 49.17 31.55 4.46
C VAL A 55 48.06 31.92 5.45
N SER A 56 48.32 31.80 6.75
CA SER A 56 47.35 32.11 7.79
C SER A 56 47.02 33.61 7.85
N ASP A 57 48.04 34.47 7.76
CA ASP A 57 47.87 35.94 7.68
C ASP A 57 47.05 36.35 6.45
N PHE A 58 47.41 35.83 5.27
CA PHE A 58 46.70 36.11 4.03
C PHE A 58 45.23 35.69 4.08
N LEU A 59 44.93 34.50 4.60
CA LEU A 59 43.56 33.99 4.72
C LEU A 59 42.74 34.81 5.73
N TYR A 60 43.31 35.20 6.87
CA TYR A 60 42.64 36.07 7.82
C TYR A 60 42.43 37.50 7.28
N GLN A 61 43.36 38.02 6.50
CA GLN A 61 43.22 39.33 5.88
C GLN A 61 42.06 39.39 4.88
N ILE A 62 41.90 38.34 4.06
CA ILE A 62 40.84 38.30 3.03
C ILE A 62 39.49 37.89 3.60
N PHE A 63 39.45 36.82 4.39
CA PHE A 63 38.21 36.15 4.81
C PHE A 63 37.87 36.33 6.30
N GLY A 64 38.79 36.83 7.11
CA GLY A 64 38.61 36.89 8.57
C GLY A 64 38.28 35.52 9.15
N TYR A 65 37.38 35.46 10.12
CA TYR A 65 36.95 34.21 10.74
C TYR A 65 36.24 33.24 9.78
N THR A 66 35.75 33.71 8.63
CA THR A 66 35.13 32.83 7.63
C THR A 66 36.14 31.93 6.91
N ALA A 67 37.44 32.18 7.04
CA ALA A 67 38.50 31.26 6.58
C ALA A 67 38.32 29.83 7.13
N TRP A 68 37.86 29.71 8.38
CA TRP A 68 37.57 28.42 9.01
C TRP A 68 36.47 27.62 8.28
N LEU A 69 35.49 28.32 7.70
CA LEU A 69 34.42 27.67 6.95
C LEU A 69 34.92 27.13 5.60
N TRP A 70 35.88 27.80 4.95
CA TRP A 70 36.54 27.30 3.75
C TRP A 70 37.36 26.03 4.02
N ILE A 71 38.05 25.99 5.16
CA ILE A 71 38.81 24.81 5.60
C ILE A 71 37.86 23.66 5.94
N ALA A 72 36.77 23.94 6.67
CA ALA A 72 35.74 22.95 6.98
C ALA A 72 35.07 22.38 5.72
N LEU A 73 34.77 23.24 4.73
CA LEU A 73 34.21 22.82 3.44
C LEU A 73 35.18 21.89 2.70
N THR A 74 36.47 22.24 2.65
CA THR A 74 37.52 21.43 2.02
C THR A 74 37.66 20.05 2.70
N GLY A 75 37.67 20.02 4.03
CA GLY A 75 37.69 18.77 4.80
C GLY A 75 36.43 17.92 4.57
N SER A 76 35.25 18.55 4.49
CA SER A 76 33.99 17.85 4.23
C SER A 76 33.93 17.23 2.83
N VAL A 77 34.55 17.88 1.83
CA VAL A 77 34.69 17.37 0.47
C VAL A 77 35.64 16.17 0.46
N ALA A 78 36.79 16.26 1.13
CA ALA A 78 37.74 15.16 1.26
C ALA A 78 37.08 13.90 1.87
N VAL A 79 36.34 14.07 2.97
CA VAL A 79 35.62 12.96 3.65
C VAL A 79 34.52 12.36 2.78
N ARG A 80 33.77 13.19 2.03
CA ARG A 80 32.75 12.68 1.10
C ARG A 80 33.32 11.89 -0.06
N ILE A 81 34.42 12.38 -0.64
CA ILE A 81 35.16 11.69 -1.70
C ILE A 81 35.67 10.35 -1.17
N ALA A 82 36.19 10.29 0.06
CA ALA A 82 36.60 9.04 0.70
C ALA A 82 35.45 8.02 0.86
N TRP A 83 34.26 8.47 1.29
CA TRP A 83 33.06 7.62 1.41
C TRP A 83 32.34 7.31 0.08
N GLY A 84 32.92 7.70 -1.07
CA GLY A 84 32.34 7.43 -2.38
C GLY A 84 31.02 8.17 -2.67
N LYS A 85 30.72 9.23 -1.92
CA LYS A 85 29.57 10.10 -2.15
C LYS A 85 29.96 11.25 -3.09
N THR A 86 29.01 11.75 -3.88
CA THR A 86 29.24 12.92 -4.73
C THR A 86 29.67 14.12 -3.86
N PRO A 87 30.77 14.82 -4.17
CA PRO A 87 31.20 16.00 -3.41
C PRO A 87 30.16 17.12 -3.53
N TYR A 88 30.05 17.95 -2.50
CA TYR A 88 29.19 19.14 -2.55
C TYR A 88 29.62 20.15 -3.62
N LEU A 89 30.89 20.10 -4.03
CA LEU A 89 31.49 20.94 -5.05
C LEU A 89 31.35 20.41 -6.50
N GLY A 90 30.59 19.33 -6.74
CA GLY A 90 30.46 18.67 -8.05
C GLY A 90 29.10 18.81 -8.75
N SER A 91 28.23 19.72 -8.31
CA SER A 91 26.85 19.89 -8.82
C SER A 91 26.50 21.39 -8.91
N TRP A 92 25.39 21.79 -9.54
CA TRP A 92 24.91 23.19 -9.51
C TRP A 92 24.91 23.77 -8.08
N THR A 93 24.62 22.95 -7.07
CA THR A 93 24.53 23.37 -5.66
C THR A 93 25.81 24.02 -5.12
N SER A 94 26.96 23.82 -5.80
CA SER A 94 28.25 24.40 -5.44
C SER A 94 28.31 25.92 -5.58
N PHE A 95 27.50 26.49 -6.49
CA PHE A 95 27.41 27.94 -6.70
C PHE A 95 26.90 28.69 -5.45
N PHE A 96 26.21 28.02 -4.54
CA PHE A 96 25.62 28.66 -3.35
C PHE A 96 26.54 28.70 -2.13
N TRP A 97 27.72 28.05 -2.16
CA TRP A 97 28.68 28.16 -1.05
C TRP A 97 29.35 29.53 -1.00
N LEU A 98 29.68 30.11 -2.15
CA LEU A 98 30.32 31.42 -2.23
C LEU A 98 29.44 32.56 -1.65
N PRO A 99 28.17 32.77 -2.06
CA PRO A 99 27.32 33.80 -1.48
C PRO A 99 27.03 33.56 0.01
N LEU A 100 26.96 32.30 0.45
CA LEU A 100 26.84 31.96 1.87
C LEU A 100 28.05 32.47 2.68
N MET A 101 29.26 32.19 2.21
CA MET A 101 30.49 32.60 2.92
C MET A 101 30.66 34.12 2.95
N LEU A 102 30.39 34.79 1.82
CA LEU A 102 30.48 36.25 1.73
C LEU A 102 29.43 36.93 2.63
N ALA A 103 28.21 36.41 2.68
CA ALA A 103 27.16 36.98 3.53
C ALA A 103 27.48 36.81 5.03
N ILE A 104 28.06 35.68 5.44
CA ILE A 104 28.53 35.48 6.81
C ILE A 104 29.71 36.42 7.12
N ALA A 105 30.64 36.61 6.18
CA ALA A 105 31.77 37.51 6.33
C ALA A 105 31.32 38.97 6.56
N ALA A 106 30.39 39.46 5.74
CA ALA A 106 29.79 40.79 5.92
C ALA A 106 29.05 40.92 7.26
N MET A 107 28.31 39.89 7.66
CA MET A 107 27.57 39.93 8.92
C MET A 107 28.48 39.90 10.15
N LEU A 108 29.61 39.19 10.08
CA LEU A 108 30.65 39.20 11.11
C LEU A 108 31.33 40.56 11.21
N HIS A 109 31.67 41.20 10.08
CA HIS A 109 32.22 42.55 10.09
C HIS A 109 31.25 43.55 10.74
N ALA A 110 29.97 43.49 10.36
CA ALA A 110 28.93 44.39 10.85
C ALA A 110 28.65 44.29 12.36
N HIS A 111 28.84 43.13 12.97
CA HIS A 111 28.40 42.84 14.36
C HIS A 111 29.53 42.53 15.33
N VAL A 112 30.76 42.36 14.84
CA VAL A 112 31.95 42.15 15.67
C VAL A 112 32.88 43.35 15.48
N PRO A 113 32.76 44.38 16.34
CA PRO A 113 33.65 45.53 16.28
C PRO A 113 35.10 45.13 16.53
N ASN A 114 36.02 45.73 15.78
CA ASN A 114 37.46 45.56 15.97
C ASN A 114 37.85 45.94 17.41
N GLY A 115 38.57 45.05 18.11
CA GLY A 115 38.98 45.25 19.51
C GLY A 115 37.92 44.93 20.57
N SER A 116 36.78 44.34 20.18
CA SER A 116 35.82 43.79 21.14
C SER A 116 36.36 42.53 21.83
N ALA A 117 35.89 42.20 23.03
CA ALA A 117 36.29 40.99 23.77
C ALA A 117 35.98 39.66 23.03
N ILE A 118 35.26 39.75 21.92
CA ILE A 118 34.86 38.64 21.04
C ILE A 118 35.91 38.42 19.93
N ASP A 119 36.70 39.44 19.58
CA ASP A 119 37.81 39.35 18.62
C ASP A 119 39.09 38.83 19.32
N VAL A 120 39.06 37.54 19.66
CA VAL A 120 40.10 36.86 20.46
C VAL A 120 41.48 36.86 19.79
N LEU A 121 41.52 36.91 18.46
CA LEU A 121 42.75 36.80 17.66
C LEU A 121 43.30 38.16 17.18
N ALA A 122 42.65 39.28 17.53
CA ALA A 122 43.03 40.63 17.10
C ALA A 122 43.40 40.69 15.61
N LEU A 123 42.47 40.28 14.75
CA LEU A 123 42.77 39.97 13.35
C LEU A 123 43.28 41.21 12.57
N PRO A 124 44.14 41.03 11.55
CA PRO A 124 44.81 42.14 10.84
C PRO A 124 43.88 43.14 10.13
N ALA A 125 42.66 42.73 9.77
CA ALA A 125 41.71 43.55 9.01
C ALA A 125 40.40 43.77 9.77
N SER A 126 39.59 42.71 9.88
CA SER A 126 38.37 42.68 10.69
C SER A 126 37.89 41.24 10.86
N ALA A 127 36.91 41.02 11.71
CA ALA A 127 36.27 39.71 11.91
C ALA A 127 35.73 39.08 10.60
N GLY A 128 35.32 39.91 9.63
CA GLY A 128 34.85 39.49 8.31
C GLY A 128 35.92 39.52 7.20
N GLY A 129 37.15 39.93 7.50
CA GLY A 129 38.19 40.18 6.51
C GLY A 129 37.86 41.33 5.56
N ALA A 130 38.71 41.54 4.56
CA ALA A 130 38.53 42.59 3.55
C ALA A 130 37.25 42.40 2.73
N LEU A 131 36.90 41.15 2.37
CA LEU A 131 35.69 40.88 1.59
C LEU A 131 34.40 41.15 2.37
N GLY A 132 34.39 40.86 3.67
CA GLY A 132 33.27 41.19 4.55
C GLY A 132 33.06 42.70 4.67
N LEU A 133 34.15 43.46 4.83
CA LEU A 133 34.12 44.92 4.89
C LEU A 133 33.58 45.53 3.59
N MET A 134 34.11 45.10 2.43
CA MET A 134 33.66 45.62 1.13
C MET A 134 32.17 45.36 0.88
N LEU A 135 31.69 44.16 1.24
CA LEU A 135 30.28 43.81 1.05
C LEU A 135 29.37 44.51 2.07
N ASP A 136 29.84 44.71 3.31
CA ASP A 136 29.12 45.48 4.32
C ASP A 136 28.90 46.93 3.89
N GLU A 137 29.98 47.63 3.48
CA GLU A 137 29.90 49.02 3.00
C GLU A 137 28.98 49.15 1.78
N ALA A 138 29.10 48.23 0.82
CA ALA A 138 28.29 48.24 -0.40
C ALA A 138 26.78 48.06 -0.12
N LEU A 139 26.42 47.32 0.93
CA LEU A 139 25.02 47.07 1.31
C LEU A 139 24.49 48.11 2.30
N PHE A 140 25.34 48.64 3.18
CA PHE A 140 24.96 49.61 4.19
C PHE A 140 24.52 50.95 3.57
N VAL A 141 25.24 51.44 2.56
CA VAL A 141 24.95 52.71 1.89
C VAL A 141 23.52 52.78 1.31
N PRO A 142 23.04 51.78 0.53
CA PRO A 142 21.70 51.81 -0.03
C PRO A 142 20.58 51.33 0.92
N LEU A 143 20.86 50.40 1.86
CA LEU A 143 19.81 49.70 2.63
C LEU A 143 19.73 50.11 4.11
N GLY A 144 20.76 50.78 4.64
CA GLY A 144 20.93 51.01 6.07
C GLY A 144 21.16 49.70 6.86
N ALA A 145 21.41 49.82 8.17
CA ALA A 145 21.77 48.68 9.03
C ALA A 145 20.72 47.55 9.00
N ILE A 146 19.45 47.88 9.24
CA ILE A 146 18.36 46.89 9.33
C ILE A 146 18.12 46.20 7.98
N GLY A 147 18.15 46.97 6.88
CA GLY A 147 17.92 46.44 5.53
C GLY A 147 19.06 45.52 5.07
N ARG A 148 20.30 45.91 5.34
CA ARG A 148 21.48 45.06 5.13
C ARG A 148 21.35 43.75 5.90
N ASP A 149 21.09 43.80 7.20
CA ASP A 149 21.06 42.60 8.06
C ASP A 149 19.97 41.63 7.64
N LEU A 150 18.78 42.14 7.29
CA LEU A 150 17.67 41.31 6.83
C LEU A 150 17.98 40.63 5.49
N LEU A 151 18.64 41.35 4.56
CA LEU A 151 19.10 40.79 3.30
C LEU A 151 20.17 39.72 3.51
N LEU A 152 21.18 40.00 4.35
CA LEU A 152 22.26 39.06 4.67
C LEU A 152 21.73 37.79 5.32
N VAL A 153 20.83 37.89 6.31
CA VAL A 153 20.18 36.72 6.94
C VAL A 153 19.40 35.92 5.90
N SER A 154 18.63 36.58 5.03
CA SER A 154 17.85 35.91 3.98
C SER A 154 18.75 35.19 2.97
N LEU A 155 19.87 35.82 2.60
CA LEU A 155 20.86 35.24 1.69
C LEU A 155 21.60 34.06 2.33
N ILE A 156 21.94 34.13 3.61
CA ILE A 156 22.54 33.03 4.37
C ILE A 156 21.60 31.83 4.42
N LEU A 157 20.33 32.03 4.80
CA LEU A 157 19.35 30.94 4.92
C LEU A 157 19.06 30.28 3.56
N SER A 158 18.84 31.09 2.51
CA SER A 158 18.56 30.58 1.16
C SER A 158 19.77 29.85 0.57
N SER A 159 20.97 30.41 0.70
CA SER A 159 22.21 29.80 0.21
C SER A 159 22.55 28.53 0.97
N LEU A 160 22.29 28.47 2.28
CA LEU A 160 22.50 27.27 3.09
C LEU A 160 21.57 26.11 2.67
N VAL A 161 20.28 26.39 2.43
CA VAL A 161 19.32 25.37 1.94
C VAL A 161 19.76 24.86 0.57
N ALA A 162 20.10 25.76 -0.34
CA ALA A 162 20.50 25.42 -1.70
C ALA A 162 21.84 24.66 -1.75
N ALA A 163 22.79 25.02 -0.89
CA ALA A 163 24.10 24.36 -0.79
C ALA A 163 24.06 22.98 -0.10
N SER A 164 23.28 22.85 0.98
CA SER A 164 23.24 21.64 1.81
C SER A 164 22.27 20.56 1.32
N ARG A 165 21.32 20.91 0.43
CA ARG A 165 20.18 20.06 0.00
C ARG A 165 19.28 19.63 1.17
N TRP A 166 19.36 20.31 2.31
CA TRP A 166 18.50 20.07 3.47
C TRP A 166 17.32 21.04 3.47
N SER A 167 16.14 20.52 3.78
CA SER A 167 14.97 21.36 4.00
C SER A 167 14.97 21.90 5.43
N LEU A 168 15.20 23.21 5.58
CA LEU A 168 15.07 23.94 6.86
C LEU A 168 13.71 23.66 7.52
N PHE A 169 12.65 23.54 6.73
CA PHE A 169 11.30 23.26 7.24
C PHE A 169 11.21 21.91 7.96
N THR A 170 11.84 20.87 7.39
CA THR A 170 11.87 19.54 8.04
C THR A 170 12.72 19.53 9.31
N LEU A 171 13.78 20.34 9.37
CA LEU A 171 14.61 20.49 10.56
C LEU A 171 13.84 21.20 11.68
N ILE A 172 13.13 22.29 11.35
CA ILE A 172 12.30 23.06 12.29
C ILE A 172 11.21 22.18 12.89
N LEU A 173 10.52 21.37 12.08
CA LEU A 173 9.50 20.45 12.57
C LEU A 173 10.07 19.38 13.51
N LYS A 174 11.27 18.86 13.21
CA LYS A 174 11.97 17.93 14.11
C LYS A 174 12.38 18.60 15.42
N LEU A 175 12.94 19.82 15.35
CA LEU A 175 13.31 20.60 16.53
C LEU A 175 12.09 20.90 17.40
N TYR A 176 10.97 21.28 16.79
CA TYR A 176 9.69 21.50 17.47
C TYR A 176 9.17 20.23 18.15
N GLY A 177 9.31 19.07 17.49
CA GLY A 177 9.02 17.77 18.11
C GLY A 177 9.91 17.50 19.34
N TYR A 178 11.21 17.82 19.25
CA TYR A 178 12.13 17.66 20.38
C TYR A 178 11.87 18.65 21.51
N THR A 179 11.47 19.89 21.22
CA THR A 179 11.11 20.87 22.27
C THR A 179 9.82 20.50 22.96
N ILE A 180 8.81 19.97 22.25
CA ILE A 180 7.62 19.38 22.87
C ILE A 180 8.00 18.20 23.76
N LEU A 181 8.89 17.32 23.31
CA LEU A 181 9.36 16.18 24.10
C LEU A 181 10.14 16.62 25.35
N ALA A 182 10.97 17.65 25.22
CA ALA A 182 11.72 18.24 26.33
C ALA A 182 10.80 18.96 27.31
N PHE A 183 9.80 19.70 26.82
CA PHE A 183 8.80 20.40 27.62
C PHE A 183 7.91 19.42 28.40
N THR A 184 7.45 18.35 27.75
CA THR A 184 6.69 17.28 28.42
C THR A 184 7.54 16.54 29.45
N ARG A 185 8.82 16.30 29.18
CA ARG A 185 9.75 15.76 30.18
C ARG A 185 9.97 16.73 31.35
N LEU A 186 10.18 18.02 31.08
CA LEU A 186 10.40 19.02 32.12
C LEU A 186 9.15 19.19 32.97
N GLN A 187 7.97 19.22 32.36
CA GLN A 187 6.68 19.23 33.04
C GLN A 187 6.48 17.96 33.89
N SER A 188 6.95 16.80 33.43
CA SER A 188 6.94 15.56 34.22
C SER A 188 7.91 15.60 35.41
N VAL A 189 9.04 16.29 35.30
CA VAL A 189 10.01 16.46 36.40
C VAL A 189 9.54 17.49 37.43
N ILE A 190 8.97 18.61 36.97
CA ILE A 190 8.41 19.66 37.84
C ILE A 190 7.18 19.13 38.59
N SER A 191 6.28 18.40 37.92
CA SER A 191 5.14 17.74 38.59
C SER A 191 5.58 16.66 39.58
N GLN A 192 6.69 15.97 39.35
CA GLN A 192 7.29 15.04 40.32
C GLN A 192 7.95 15.73 41.53
N HIS A 193 8.33 17.00 41.43
CA HIS A 193 8.93 17.75 42.54
C HIS A 193 7.87 18.50 43.37
N VAL A 194 6.83 19.06 42.72
CA VAL A 194 5.70 19.69 43.40
C VAL A 194 4.82 18.66 44.12
N SER A 195 4.66 17.45 43.55
CA SER A 195 3.95 16.35 44.21
C SER A 195 4.71 15.79 45.41
N LYS A 196 6.05 15.80 45.48
CA LYS A 196 6.80 15.27 46.64
C LYS A 196 6.57 16.04 47.96
N ALA A 197 6.17 17.31 47.89
CA ALA A 197 5.86 18.12 49.07
C ALA A 197 4.41 17.91 49.57
N SER A 198 3.44 17.79 48.65
CA SER A 198 2.04 17.45 48.97
C SER A 198 1.89 15.98 49.37
N ASP A 199 2.54 15.08 48.61
CA ASP A 199 2.52 13.64 48.81
C ASP A 199 3.08 13.23 50.18
N ARG A 200 3.93 14.02 50.85
CA ARG A 200 4.48 13.58 52.15
C ARG A 200 3.42 13.56 53.25
N LYS A 201 2.44 14.47 53.18
CA LYS A 201 1.29 14.52 54.10
C LYS A 201 0.25 13.48 53.69
N ASP A 202 -0.09 13.44 52.40
CA ASP A 202 -1.11 12.52 51.87
C ASP A 202 -0.63 11.06 51.90
N ARG A 203 0.69 10.78 51.81
CA ARG A 203 1.24 9.42 51.93
C ARG A 203 1.27 8.91 53.36
N ILE A 204 1.25 9.75 54.40
CA ILE A 204 1.16 9.24 55.78
C ILE A 204 -0.28 8.77 56.03
N GLU A 205 -1.27 9.59 55.68
CA GLU A 205 -2.70 9.22 55.75
C GLU A 205 -3.08 8.08 54.79
N ALA A 206 -2.57 8.10 53.55
CA ALA A 206 -2.81 7.04 52.56
C ALA A 206 -2.09 5.73 52.91
N ARG A 207 -1.00 5.77 53.68
CA ARG A 207 -0.25 4.56 54.10
C ARG A 207 -0.82 3.96 55.37
N GLU A 208 -1.46 4.75 56.24
CA GLU A 208 -2.27 4.24 57.35
C GLU A 208 -3.57 3.62 56.82
N THR A 209 -4.29 4.30 55.92
CA THR A 209 -5.49 3.73 55.27
C THR A 209 -5.14 2.53 54.40
N ARG A 210 -4.08 2.55 53.57
CA ARG A 210 -3.63 1.35 52.81
C ARG A 210 -3.09 0.23 53.68
N LYS A 211 -2.52 0.47 54.87
CA LYS A 211 -2.12 -0.62 55.78
C LYS A 211 -3.34 -1.33 56.38
N VAL A 212 -4.44 -0.60 56.58
CA VAL A 212 -5.72 -1.18 57.01
C VAL A 212 -6.43 -1.91 55.86
N THR A 213 -6.42 -1.35 54.63
CA THR A 213 -7.05 -1.99 53.46
C THR A 213 -6.25 -3.19 52.92
N ARG A 214 -4.91 -3.14 52.93
CA ARG A 214 -4.04 -4.18 52.35
C ARG A 214 -3.86 -5.41 53.26
N LYS A 215 -4.24 -5.33 54.53
CA LYS A 215 -4.29 -6.49 55.45
C LYS A 215 -5.59 -7.30 55.35
N LYS A 216 -6.54 -6.90 54.48
CA LYS A 216 -7.76 -7.64 54.14
C LYS A 216 -7.95 -7.71 52.63
N MET A 217 -6.99 -8.29 51.91
CA MET A 217 -7.30 -8.92 50.63
C MET A 217 -6.62 -10.28 50.64
N PRO A 218 -7.36 -11.38 50.83
CA PRO A 218 -6.83 -12.66 50.44
C PRO A 218 -6.57 -12.60 48.94
N VAL A 219 -5.42 -13.11 48.50
CA VAL A 219 -5.24 -13.53 47.11
C VAL A 219 -6.15 -14.75 46.95
N HIS A 220 -7.44 -14.49 46.73
CA HIS A 220 -8.27 -15.43 46.02
C HIS A 220 -7.87 -15.27 44.55
N ILE A 221 -7.08 -16.21 44.05
CA ILE A 221 -7.39 -16.77 42.74
C ILE A 221 -8.80 -17.31 42.92
N ALA A 222 -9.81 -16.47 42.67
CA ALA A 222 -11.17 -16.96 42.68
C ALA A 222 -11.21 -17.98 41.55
N ASP A 223 -11.58 -19.21 41.87
CA ASP A 223 -12.05 -20.23 40.95
C ASP A 223 -13.32 -19.74 40.23
N SER A 224 -13.26 -18.59 39.56
CA SER A 224 -14.30 -18.19 38.63
C SER A 224 -14.07 -19.02 37.39
N VAL A 225 -14.80 -20.12 37.34
CA VAL A 225 -14.99 -20.89 36.13
C VAL A 225 -15.44 -19.92 35.04
N ALA A 226 -14.68 -19.82 33.95
CA ALA A 226 -15.08 -19.01 32.80
C ALA A 226 -16.41 -19.54 32.26
N GLU A 227 -17.33 -18.64 31.92
CA GLU A 227 -18.63 -19.04 31.39
C GLU A 227 -18.44 -19.63 29.99
N VAL A 228 -18.76 -20.91 29.81
CA VAL A 228 -18.66 -21.59 28.52
C VAL A 228 -20.01 -21.45 27.80
N ALA A 229 -20.02 -20.70 26.69
CA ALA A 229 -21.20 -20.55 25.86
C ALA A 229 -21.50 -21.86 25.11
N SER A 230 -22.78 -22.17 24.90
CA SER A 230 -23.18 -23.30 24.05
C SER A 230 -22.96 -22.97 22.57
N ALA A 231 -22.47 -23.93 21.79
CA ALA A 231 -22.30 -23.78 20.34
C ALA A 231 -23.64 -23.43 19.64
N ALA A 232 -23.59 -22.54 18.64
CA ALA A 232 -24.79 -22.13 17.92
C ALA A 232 -25.33 -23.27 17.04
N LYS A 233 -26.65 -23.50 17.09
CA LYS A 233 -27.33 -24.43 16.18
C LYS A 233 -27.94 -23.65 15.00
N VAL A 234 -27.63 -24.08 13.78
CA VAL A 234 -28.21 -23.50 12.56
C VAL A 234 -29.71 -23.71 12.55
N THR A 235 -30.47 -22.63 12.44
CA THR A 235 -31.93 -22.73 12.40
C THR A 235 -32.39 -23.02 10.97
N VAL A 236 -32.87 -24.23 10.74
CA VAL A 236 -33.31 -24.69 9.41
C VAL A 236 -34.54 -23.90 8.91
N SER A 237 -34.51 -23.54 7.62
CA SER A 237 -35.58 -22.80 6.94
C SER A 237 -36.81 -23.66 6.63
N LYS A 238 -37.96 -23.02 6.35
CA LYS A 238 -39.18 -23.74 5.93
C LYS A 238 -38.99 -24.43 4.57
N ARG A 239 -38.26 -23.79 3.64
CA ARG A 239 -37.94 -24.35 2.32
C ARG A 239 -37.13 -25.64 2.47
N ALA A 240 -36.07 -25.61 3.26
CA ALA A 240 -35.24 -26.79 3.52
C ALA A 240 -36.05 -27.92 4.17
N LYS A 241 -36.92 -27.62 5.15
CA LYS A 241 -37.82 -28.63 5.74
C LYS A 241 -38.81 -29.22 4.74
N GLN A 242 -39.31 -28.41 3.79
CA GLN A 242 -40.21 -28.88 2.74
C GLN A 242 -39.46 -29.75 1.74
N GLU A 243 -38.31 -29.32 1.23
CA GLU A 243 -37.51 -30.11 0.29
C GLU A 243 -37.04 -31.44 0.90
N GLN A 244 -36.71 -31.46 2.20
CA GLN A 244 -36.40 -32.68 2.96
C GLN A 244 -37.63 -33.58 3.19
N GLN A 245 -38.85 -33.05 3.19
CA GLN A 245 -40.11 -33.82 3.29
C GLN A 245 -40.67 -34.25 1.93
N VAL A 246 -40.33 -33.54 0.86
CA VAL A 246 -40.83 -33.75 -0.52
C VAL A 246 -40.13 -34.92 -1.23
N GLU A 247 -39.19 -35.62 -0.56
CA GLU A 247 -38.75 -36.98 -0.96
C GLU A 247 -39.91 -37.97 -1.23
N LEU A 248 -41.13 -37.66 -0.76
CA LEU A 248 -42.33 -38.50 -0.90
C LEU A 248 -43.43 -37.94 -1.83
N ALA A 249 -43.25 -36.79 -2.49
CA ALA A 249 -44.30 -36.21 -3.34
C ALA A 249 -43.76 -35.75 -4.71
N PHE A 250 -44.18 -36.47 -5.75
CA PHE A 250 -43.97 -36.09 -7.15
C PHE A 250 -44.68 -34.77 -7.52
N ASN A 251 -43.99 -33.99 -8.37
CA ASN A 251 -44.47 -33.02 -9.36
C ASN A 251 -45.07 -31.67 -8.92
N GLU A 252 -44.58 -30.58 -9.54
CA GLU A 252 -45.32 -29.79 -10.55
C GLU A 252 -44.35 -28.87 -11.34
N PRO A 253 -44.61 -28.54 -12.62
CA PRO A 253 -43.74 -27.68 -13.44
C PRO A 253 -43.96 -26.20 -13.11
N ALA A 254 -42.87 -25.42 -13.06
CA ALA A 254 -42.93 -23.97 -12.91
C ALA A 254 -43.41 -23.29 -14.20
N GLU A 255 -44.29 -22.29 -14.10
CA GLU A 255 -44.85 -21.50 -15.21
C GLU A 255 -43.79 -20.80 -16.10
N SER A 256 -42.53 -20.72 -15.65
CA SER A 256 -41.43 -19.98 -16.29
C SER A 256 -40.55 -20.79 -17.25
N GLY A 257 -40.78 -22.10 -17.41
CA GLY A 257 -39.94 -23.00 -18.22
C GLY A 257 -38.56 -23.31 -17.63
N PHE A 258 -38.10 -22.56 -16.63
CA PHE A 258 -36.85 -22.76 -15.90
C PHE A 258 -37.14 -23.13 -14.44
N LYS A 259 -36.62 -24.27 -13.98
CA LYS A 259 -36.77 -24.82 -12.63
C LYS A 259 -35.50 -24.56 -11.82
N LEU A 260 -35.64 -23.91 -10.67
CA LEU A 260 -34.52 -23.72 -9.76
C LEU A 260 -34.00 -25.09 -9.25
N PRO A 261 -32.68 -25.25 -9.09
CA PRO A 261 -32.12 -26.49 -8.57
C PRO A 261 -32.55 -26.75 -7.12
N SER A 262 -32.63 -28.04 -6.75
CA SER A 262 -32.96 -28.49 -5.39
C SER A 262 -31.75 -28.53 -4.47
N LEU A 263 -31.96 -28.38 -3.16
CA LEU A 263 -30.89 -28.47 -2.16
C LEU A 263 -30.19 -29.85 -2.11
N ASN A 264 -30.84 -30.90 -2.62
CA ASN A 264 -30.34 -32.28 -2.63
C ASN A 264 -29.14 -32.51 -3.58
N ILE A 265 -28.78 -31.51 -4.40
CA ILE A 265 -27.54 -31.53 -5.19
C ILE A 265 -26.31 -31.46 -4.27
N PHE A 266 -26.46 -30.85 -3.09
CA PHE A 266 -25.37 -30.66 -2.14
C PHE A 266 -25.46 -31.67 -1.01
N ASP A 267 -24.31 -32.22 -0.62
CA ASP A 267 -24.23 -33.24 0.42
C ASP A 267 -24.63 -32.67 1.77
N GLY A 268 -25.55 -33.38 2.43
CA GLY A 268 -26.04 -33.04 3.76
C GLY A 268 -25.04 -33.37 4.87
N VAL A 269 -25.27 -32.82 6.06
CA VAL A 269 -24.45 -33.10 7.25
C VAL A 269 -24.82 -34.47 7.81
N ASN A 270 -23.83 -35.35 7.98
CA ASN A 270 -23.98 -36.49 8.89
C ASN A 270 -23.83 -35.98 10.34
N ASP A 271 -24.86 -36.16 11.16
CA ASP A 271 -25.07 -35.62 12.54
C ASP A 271 -23.96 -35.93 13.57
N THR A 272 -22.73 -35.44 13.38
CA THR A 272 -21.66 -35.55 14.38
C THR A 272 -21.00 -34.21 14.66
N LEU A 273 -21.77 -33.24 15.16
CA LEU A 273 -21.19 -32.11 15.90
C LEU A 273 -20.56 -32.69 17.17
N LYS A 274 -19.23 -32.65 17.28
CA LYS A 274 -18.57 -33.10 18.51
C LYS A 274 -18.75 -31.99 19.53
N GLU A 275 -19.60 -32.22 20.54
CA GLU A 275 -19.69 -31.31 21.67
C GLU A 275 -18.32 -31.19 22.34
N HIS A 276 -17.82 -29.97 22.46
CA HIS A 276 -16.57 -29.69 23.15
C HIS A 276 -16.73 -29.93 24.65
N ASP A 277 -15.83 -30.70 25.25
CA ASP A 277 -15.79 -30.91 26.68
C ASP A 277 -15.51 -29.58 27.43
N PRO A 278 -16.44 -29.09 28.27
CA PRO A 278 -16.27 -27.84 29.00
C PRO A 278 -15.04 -27.84 29.92
N GLU A 279 -14.65 -28.99 30.48
CA GLU A 279 -13.48 -29.09 31.36
C GLU A 279 -12.18 -28.84 30.59
N SER A 280 -12.07 -29.41 29.39
CA SER A 280 -10.94 -29.18 28.47
C SER A 280 -10.81 -27.70 28.10
N LEU A 281 -11.93 -27.04 27.74
CA LEU A 281 -11.94 -25.61 27.39
C LEU A 281 -11.50 -24.73 28.58
N GLN A 282 -11.90 -25.07 29.80
CA GLN A 282 -11.43 -24.37 31.00
C GLN A 282 -9.94 -24.59 31.26
N ALA A 283 -9.42 -25.78 31.00
CA ALA A 283 -7.99 -26.06 31.12
C ALA A 283 -7.17 -25.21 30.14
N VAL A 284 -7.65 -25.07 28.89
CA VAL A 284 -7.04 -24.20 27.87
C VAL A 284 -7.10 -22.72 28.30
N ALA A 285 -8.23 -22.27 28.86
CA ALA A 285 -8.36 -20.90 29.38
C ALA A 285 -7.34 -20.60 30.50
N ARG A 286 -7.18 -21.51 31.47
CA ARG A 286 -6.17 -21.39 32.54
C ARG A 286 -4.74 -21.42 31.98
N MET A 287 -4.50 -22.23 30.96
CA MET A 287 -3.21 -22.28 30.28
C MET A 287 -2.91 -20.94 29.60
N LEU A 288 -3.89 -20.36 28.90
CA LEU A 288 -3.78 -19.05 28.24
C LEU A 288 -3.41 -17.94 29.25
N GLU A 289 -4.09 -17.87 30.39
CA GLU A 289 -3.77 -16.91 31.46
C GLU A 289 -2.34 -17.08 31.98
N LYS A 290 -1.93 -18.33 32.24
CA LYS A 290 -0.58 -18.64 32.71
C LYS A 290 0.49 -18.24 31.69
N LYS A 291 0.27 -18.53 30.40
CA LYS A 291 1.21 -18.17 29.34
C LYS A 291 1.31 -16.66 29.15
N LEU A 292 0.21 -15.92 29.21
CA LEU A 292 0.24 -14.46 29.19
C LEU A 292 1.03 -13.89 30.37
N LEU A 293 0.88 -14.49 31.56
CA LEU A 293 1.62 -14.10 32.76
C LEU A 293 3.14 -14.29 32.59
N ASP A 294 3.59 -15.37 31.93
CA ASP A 294 5.01 -15.60 31.62
C ASP A 294 5.62 -14.44 30.79
N TYR A 295 4.81 -13.79 29.93
CA TYR A 295 5.18 -12.60 29.17
C TYR A 295 4.92 -11.26 29.90
N ARG A 296 4.62 -11.33 31.20
CA ARG A 296 4.29 -10.19 32.06
C ARG A 296 3.06 -9.41 31.56
N VAL A 297 2.09 -10.14 31.03
CA VAL A 297 0.77 -9.63 30.65
C VAL A 297 -0.24 -10.26 31.59
N GLU A 298 -0.80 -9.47 32.48
CA GLU A 298 -1.86 -9.92 33.37
C GLU A 298 -3.22 -9.72 32.69
N GLY A 299 -4.07 -10.75 32.76
CA GLY A 299 -5.42 -10.73 32.23
C GLY A 299 -6.19 -11.96 32.69
N LYS A 300 -7.51 -11.88 32.62
CA LYS A 300 -8.42 -12.94 33.08
C LYS A 300 -9.41 -13.30 31.97
N VAL A 301 -9.63 -14.59 31.75
CA VAL A 301 -10.64 -15.08 30.81
C VAL A 301 -12.00 -15.06 31.49
N LEU A 302 -12.93 -14.28 30.96
CA LEU A 302 -14.29 -14.15 31.50
C LEU A 302 -15.25 -15.17 30.89
N ALA A 303 -15.14 -15.39 29.59
CA ALA A 303 -16.01 -16.29 28.83
C ALA A 303 -15.22 -17.05 27.76
N VAL A 304 -15.72 -18.24 27.42
CA VAL A 304 -15.21 -19.09 26.35
C VAL A 304 -16.35 -19.39 25.39
N GLN A 305 -16.15 -19.07 24.12
CA GLN A 305 -17.11 -19.30 23.06
C GLN A 305 -16.55 -20.30 22.05
N PRO A 306 -16.93 -21.59 22.16
CA PRO A 306 -16.53 -22.61 21.20
C PRO A 306 -17.25 -22.39 19.86
N GLY A 307 -16.48 -22.54 18.78
CA GLY A 307 -16.96 -22.49 17.41
C GLY A 307 -16.54 -23.72 16.61
N PRO A 308 -16.90 -23.81 15.32
CA PRO A 308 -16.60 -24.99 14.49
C PRO A 308 -15.10 -25.15 14.19
N VAL A 309 -14.38 -24.05 13.97
CA VAL A 309 -12.96 -24.07 13.56
C VAL A 309 -12.04 -23.52 14.66
N VAL A 310 -12.50 -22.49 15.37
CA VAL A 310 -11.76 -21.82 16.43
C VAL A 310 -12.63 -21.66 17.67
N THR A 311 -11.99 -21.58 18.82
CA THR A 311 -12.61 -21.18 20.09
C THR A 311 -12.14 -19.77 20.43
N GLN A 312 -13.09 -18.87 20.73
CA GLN A 312 -12.79 -17.52 21.17
C GLN A 312 -12.79 -17.44 22.70
N PHE A 313 -11.69 -16.97 23.27
CA PHE A 313 -11.51 -16.70 24.69
C PHE A 313 -11.62 -15.19 24.93
N GLU A 314 -12.61 -14.75 25.71
CA GLU A 314 -12.81 -13.35 26.05
C GLU A 314 -11.90 -12.96 27.23
N LEU A 315 -10.77 -12.30 26.93
CA LEU A 315 -9.79 -11.88 27.91
C LEU A 315 -10.03 -10.43 28.34
N GLU A 316 -10.22 -10.21 29.64
CA GLU A 316 -10.15 -8.89 30.25
C GLU A 316 -8.69 -8.59 30.68
N PRO A 317 -8.00 -7.65 30.03
CA PRO A 317 -6.63 -7.29 30.40
C PRO A 317 -6.58 -6.45 31.68
N ALA A 318 -5.51 -6.58 32.47
CA ALA A 318 -5.32 -5.75 33.66
C ALA A 318 -5.23 -4.25 33.32
N PRO A 319 -5.72 -3.35 34.20
CA PRO A 319 -5.69 -1.91 33.97
C PRO A 319 -4.31 -1.37 33.56
N GLY A 320 -4.26 -0.62 32.46
CA GLY A 320 -3.03 -0.05 31.91
C GLY A 320 -2.30 -0.94 30.89
N THR A 321 -2.74 -2.19 30.69
CA THR A 321 -2.21 -3.06 29.64
C THR A 321 -2.72 -2.62 28.26
N LYS A 322 -1.80 -2.30 27.35
CA LYS A 322 -2.15 -1.91 25.97
C LYS A 322 -2.45 -3.15 25.12
N VAL A 323 -3.55 -3.12 24.37
CA VAL A 323 -3.95 -4.20 23.42
C VAL A 323 -2.83 -4.56 22.45
N ASN A 324 -2.12 -3.56 21.90
CA ASN A 324 -1.01 -3.78 20.96
C ASN A 324 0.12 -4.65 21.55
N ARG A 325 0.29 -4.67 22.88
CA ARG A 325 1.26 -5.54 23.53
C ARG A 325 0.87 -7.01 23.43
N ILE A 326 -0.44 -7.30 23.53
CA ILE A 326 -0.98 -8.66 23.39
C ILE A 326 -0.93 -9.09 21.92
N VAL A 327 -1.29 -8.18 21.00
CA VAL A 327 -1.19 -8.42 19.56
C VAL A 327 0.25 -8.74 19.13
N ALA A 328 1.25 -8.06 19.72
CA ALA A 328 2.66 -8.33 19.42
C ALA A 328 3.13 -9.72 19.90
N LEU A 329 2.41 -10.35 20.84
CA LEU A 329 2.74 -11.67 21.38
C LEU A 329 2.05 -12.82 20.65
N GLN A 330 1.26 -12.57 19.59
CA GLN A 330 0.49 -13.60 18.89
C GLN A 330 1.32 -14.82 18.49
N ASP A 331 2.46 -14.61 17.83
CA ASP A 331 3.31 -15.69 17.31
C ASP A 331 3.99 -16.46 18.47
N ASP A 332 4.35 -15.76 19.54
CA ASP A 332 4.91 -16.37 20.75
C ASP A 332 3.86 -17.14 21.55
N LEU A 333 2.65 -16.61 21.64
CA LEU A 333 1.51 -17.22 22.29
C LEU A 333 1.11 -18.50 21.57
N ALA A 334 1.02 -18.47 20.23
CA ALA A 334 0.77 -19.64 19.40
C ALA A 334 1.77 -20.76 19.69
N ARG A 335 3.07 -20.45 19.70
CA ARG A 335 4.12 -21.41 20.05
C ARG A 335 3.96 -21.96 21.47
N SER A 336 3.66 -21.09 22.44
CA SER A 336 3.54 -21.46 23.85
C SER A 336 2.30 -22.32 24.16
N MET A 337 1.25 -22.16 23.36
CA MET A 337 -0.01 -22.91 23.42
C MET A 337 -0.01 -24.15 22.52
N ALA A 338 1.10 -24.42 21.81
CA ALA A 338 1.19 -25.48 20.79
C ALA A 338 0.12 -25.38 19.69
N ALA A 339 -0.33 -24.16 19.38
CA ALA A 339 -1.30 -23.88 18.32
C ALA A 339 -0.60 -23.48 17.01
N ILE A 340 -1.23 -23.76 15.87
CA ILE A 340 -0.72 -23.38 14.53
C ILE A 340 -0.62 -21.86 14.39
N SER A 341 -1.65 -21.15 14.83
CA SER A 341 -1.67 -19.69 14.92
C SER A 341 -2.61 -19.28 16.04
N VAL A 342 -2.45 -18.05 16.54
CA VAL A 342 -3.37 -17.44 17.50
C VAL A 342 -3.71 -16.05 17.01
N ARG A 343 -5.01 -15.77 16.88
CA ARG A 343 -5.49 -14.47 16.44
C ARG A 343 -6.05 -13.71 17.62
N VAL A 344 -5.54 -12.50 17.84
CA VAL A 344 -6.11 -11.56 18.82
C VAL A 344 -7.06 -10.66 18.04
N ALA A 345 -8.35 -11.02 18.06
CA ALA A 345 -9.42 -10.11 17.69
C ALA A 345 -9.34 -8.92 18.66
N GLY A 346 -9.43 -7.69 18.14
CA GLY A 346 -9.36 -6.49 18.96
C GLY A 346 -10.51 -6.39 19.98
N ASN A 347 -10.99 -5.18 20.22
CA ASN A 347 -12.07 -5.00 21.19
C ASN A 347 -13.38 -5.61 20.67
N ILE A 348 -14.04 -6.43 21.50
CA ILE A 348 -15.36 -6.98 21.20
C ILE A 348 -16.41 -5.87 21.42
N PRO A 349 -17.25 -5.53 20.42
CA PRO A 349 -18.26 -4.48 20.57
C PRO A 349 -19.18 -4.73 21.77
N GLY A 350 -19.37 -3.71 22.61
CA GLY A 350 -20.25 -3.79 23.78
C GLY A 350 -19.64 -4.46 25.02
N LYS A 351 -18.41 -4.99 24.95
CA LYS A 351 -17.69 -5.58 26.08
C LYS A 351 -16.31 -4.94 26.26
N ASN A 352 -15.80 -4.89 27.50
CA ASN A 352 -14.45 -4.42 27.80
C ASN A 352 -13.43 -5.58 27.78
N VAL A 353 -13.51 -6.43 26.75
CA VAL A 353 -12.69 -7.63 26.61
C VAL A 353 -12.05 -7.69 25.22
N ILE A 354 -10.98 -8.46 25.12
CA ILE A 354 -10.24 -8.77 23.91
C ILE A 354 -10.52 -10.23 23.54
N GLY A 355 -10.85 -10.50 22.28
CA GLY A 355 -11.05 -11.88 21.83
C GLY A 355 -9.74 -12.55 21.45
N ILE A 356 -9.36 -13.62 22.11
CA ILE A 356 -8.23 -14.47 21.70
C ILE A 356 -8.80 -15.73 21.06
N GLU A 357 -8.61 -15.88 19.75
CA GLU A 357 -9.10 -17.00 18.96
C GLU A 357 -7.99 -18.05 18.81
N ILE A 358 -8.24 -19.24 19.34
CA ILE A 358 -7.33 -20.39 19.28
C ILE A 358 -7.99 -21.48 18.42
N PRO A 359 -7.26 -22.10 17.47
CA PRO A 359 -7.78 -23.18 16.66
C PRO A 359 -8.18 -24.39 17.51
N ASN A 360 -9.30 -25.02 17.15
CA ASN A 360 -9.70 -26.29 17.74
C ASN A 360 -8.76 -27.42 17.28
N GLU A 361 -8.59 -28.44 18.12
CA GLU A 361 -7.84 -29.66 17.76
C GLU A 361 -8.50 -30.40 16.59
N SER A 362 -9.83 -30.57 16.66
CA SER A 362 -10.66 -31.06 15.56
C SER A 362 -11.47 -29.91 14.98
N ARG A 363 -11.11 -29.48 13.77
CA ARG A 363 -11.83 -28.45 13.02
C ARG A 363 -12.96 -29.10 12.24
N GLU A 364 -14.15 -28.53 12.33
CA GLU A 364 -15.31 -28.97 11.58
C GLU A 364 -15.33 -28.33 10.19
N MET A 365 -15.70 -29.12 9.18
CA MET A 365 -15.91 -28.62 7.82
C MET A 365 -17.30 -28.00 7.73
N VAL A 366 -17.37 -26.77 7.22
CA VAL A 366 -18.62 -26.04 7.01
C VAL A 366 -19.11 -26.35 5.62
N LEU A 367 -20.18 -27.14 5.47
CA LEU A 367 -20.70 -27.53 4.15
C LEU A 367 -21.62 -26.45 3.57
N LEU A 368 -21.59 -26.25 2.25
CA LEU A 368 -22.45 -25.28 1.58
C LEU A 368 -23.95 -25.58 1.78
N HIS A 369 -24.31 -26.86 1.80
CA HIS A 369 -25.67 -27.32 2.14
C HIS A 369 -26.18 -26.74 3.47
N GLN A 370 -25.32 -26.63 4.50
CA GLN A 370 -25.69 -26.07 5.80
C GLN A 370 -26.15 -24.61 5.68
N ILE A 371 -25.45 -23.82 4.86
CA ILE A 371 -25.77 -22.41 4.67
C ILE A 371 -27.01 -22.25 3.81
N PHE A 372 -27.16 -23.04 2.75
CA PHE A 372 -28.36 -23.00 1.93
C PHE A 372 -29.64 -23.42 2.67
N SER A 373 -29.49 -24.32 3.64
CA SER A 373 -30.58 -24.76 4.52
C SER A 373 -31.00 -23.70 5.55
N SER A 374 -30.18 -22.67 5.78
CA SER A 374 -30.41 -21.63 6.78
C SER A 374 -31.58 -20.68 6.43
N ARG A 375 -32.18 -20.05 7.45
CA ARG A 375 -33.23 -19.03 7.26
C ARG A 375 -32.69 -17.77 6.59
N GLU A 376 -31.44 -17.47 6.87
CA GLU A 376 -30.69 -16.32 6.38
C GLU A 376 -30.58 -16.38 4.85
N PHE A 377 -30.25 -17.55 4.29
CA PHE A 377 -30.15 -17.75 2.85
C PHE A 377 -31.51 -17.78 2.15
N ALA A 378 -32.51 -18.40 2.77
CA ALA A 378 -33.89 -18.47 2.24
C ALA A 378 -34.63 -17.11 2.25
N ASN A 379 -34.01 -16.04 2.76
CA ASN A 379 -34.64 -14.74 2.89
C ASN A 379 -34.80 -14.04 1.54
N LYS A 380 -36.04 -13.98 1.03
CA LYS A 380 -36.41 -13.32 -0.23
C LYS A 380 -36.10 -11.81 -0.29
N LYS A 381 -35.76 -11.16 0.83
CA LYS A 381 -35.35 -9.74 0.84
C LYS A 381 -33.93 -9.52 0.31
N ILE A 382 -33.14 -10.59 0.17
CA ILE A 382 -31.77 -10.53 -0.36
C ILE A 382 -31.86 -10.67 -1.88
N SER A 383 -31.34 -9.68 -2.59
CA SER A 383 -31.44 -9.66 -4.06
C SER A 383 -30.41 -10.62 -4.67
N LEU A 384 -29.14 -10.51 -4.30
CA LEU A 384 -28.06 -11.39 -4.78
C LEU A 384 -27.36 -12.03 -3.58
N PRO A 385 -27.89 -13.15 -3.06
CA PRO A 385 -27.33 -13.78 -1.87
C PRO A 385 -25.99 -14.46 -2.18
N LEU A 386 -25.01 -14.21 -1.33
CA LEU A 386 -23.74 -14.94 -1.28
C LEU A 386 -23.66 -15.68 0.05
N ALA A 387 -23.70 -17.00 0.01
CA ALA A 387 -23.45 -17.86 1.17
C ALA A 387 -21.94 -17.85 1.47
N LEU A 388 -21.52 -16.96 2.38
CA LEU A 388 -20.10 -16.82 2.68
C LEU A 388 -19.61 -17.99 3.54
N GLY A 389 -20.41 -18.46 4.50
CA GLY A 389 -20.03 -19.52 5.43
C GLY A 389 -20.68 -19.35 6.80
N VAL A 390 -19.95 -19.66 7.87
CA VAL A 390 -20.37 -19.38 9.27
C VAL A 390 -19.39 -18.44 9.96
N ASP A 391 -19.85 -17.72 10.98
CA ASP A 391 -18.98 -16.93 11.84
C ASP A 391 -18.23 -17.81 12.86
N ILE A 392 -17.43 -17.17 13.72
CA ILE A 392 -16.67 -17.85 14.79
C ILE A 392 -17.54 -18.61 15.79
N SER A 393 -18.84 -18.33 15.85
CA SER A 393 -19.78 -18.96 16.77
C SER A 393 -20.56 -20.10 16.10
N GLY A 394 -20.44 -20.24 14.77
CA GLY A 394 -21.22 -21.17 13.96
C GLY A 394 -22.52 -20.59 13.37
N HIS A 395 -22.76 -19.28 13.47
CA HIS A 395 -23.94 -18.68 12.85
C HIS A 395 -23.75 -18.50 11.34
N PRO A 396 -24.75 -18.84 10.50
CA PRO A 396 -24.68 -18.63 9.05
C PRO A 396 -24.48 -17.15 8.67
N VAL A 397 -23.51 -16.91 7.80
CA VAL A 397 -23.18 -15.59 7.25
C VAL A 397 -23.56 -15.56 5.77
N VAL A 398 -24.64 -14.85 5.47
CA VAL A 398 -25.11 -14.60 4.10
C VAL A 398 -25.02 -13.10 3.81
N ALA A 399 -24.35 -12.74 2.73
CA ALA A 399 -24.20 -11.36 2.28
C ALA A 399 -25.04 -11.09 1.03
N ASP A 400 -25.33 -9.80 0.76
CA ASP A 400 -26.13 -9.38 -0.40
C ASP A 400 -25.29 -8.55 -1.36
N LEU A 401 -24.85 -9.15 -2.47
CA LEU A 401 -24.00 -8.48 -3.46
C LEU A 401 -24.66 -7.23 -4.04
N ALA A 402 -25.99 -7.15 -4.10
CA ALA A 402 -26.66 -5.95 -4.58
C ALA A 402 -26.53 -4.75 -3.62
N LYS A 403 -26.39 -5.02 -2.31
CA LYS A 403 -26.18 -4.00 -1.27
C LYS A 403 -24.71 -3.64 -1.09
N MET A 404 -23.82 -4.61 -1.25
CA MET A 404 -22.38 -4.42 -1.33
C MET A 404 -21.94 -4.59 -2.80
N PRO A 405 -22.15 -3.57 -3.65
CA PRO A 405 -22.26 -3.74 -5.10
C PRO A 405 -21.04 -4.39 -5.77
N HIS A 406 -19.88 -4.32 -5.13
CA HIS A 406 -18.64 -4.90 -5.61
C HIS A 406 -17.89 -5.54 -4.43
N LEU A 407 -17.25 -6.68 -4.69
CA LEU A 407 -16.50 -7.46 -3.72
C LEU A 407 -15.08 -7.69 -4.23
N LEU A 408 -14.09 -7.37 -3.40
CA LEU A 408 -12.69 -7.75 -3.63
C LEU A 408 -12.37 -8.99 -2.80
N VAL A 409 -11.90 -10.05 -3.45
CA VAL A 409 -11.51 -11.32 -2.84
C VAL A 409 -10.01 -11.53 -3.01
N ALA A 410 -9.30 -11.94 -1.96
CA ALA A 410 -7.88 -12.25 -2.08
C ALA A 410 -7.45 -13.36 -1.13
N GLY A 411 -6.41 -14.09 -1.51
CA GLY A 411 -5.88 -15.20 -0.72
C GLY A 411 -4.80 -15.96 -1.46
N THR A 412 -3.83 -16.51 -0.75
CA THR A 412 -2.78 -17.33 -1.37
C THR A 412 -3.32 -18.65 -1.91
N THR A 413 -2.55 -19.33 -2.76
CA THR A 413 -2.89 -20.68 -3.23
C THR A 413 -3.13 -21.62 -2.03
N GLY A 414 -4.19 -22.43 -2.07
CA GLY A 414 -4.56 -23.35 -0.98
C GLY A 414 -5.28 -22.70 0.20
N SER A 415 -5.45 -21.37 0.22
CA SER A 415 -6.16 -20.67 1.30
C SER A 415 -7.68 -20.90 1.33
N GLY A 416 -8.27 -21.41 0.23
CA GLY A 416 -9.72 -21.61 0.06
C GLY A 416 -10.40 -20.58 -0.85
N LYS A 417 -9.64 -19.68 -1.50
CA LYS A 417 -10.16 -18.65 -2.42
C LYS A 417 -11.10 -19.20 -3.49
N SER A 418 -10.64 -20.18 -4.27
CA SER A 418 -11.41 -20.73 -5.41
C SER A 418 -12.69 -21.42 -4.96
N VAL A 419 -12.63 -22.24 -3.90
CA VAL A 419 -13.81 -22.86 -3.27
C VAL A 419 -14.81 -21.80 -2.79
N GLY A 420 -14.33 -20.71 -2.19
CA GLY A 420 -15.18 -19.59 -1.78
C GLY A 420 -15.86 -18.88 -2.95
N ILE A 421 -15.17 -18.72 -4.08
CA ILE A 421 -15.76 -18.16 -5.31
C ILE A 421 -16.83 -19.11 -5.87
N ASN A 422 -16.56 -20.41 -5.91
CA ASN A 422 -17.53 -21.43 -6.31
C ASN A 422 -18.77 -21.40 -5.42
N ALA A 423 -18.61 -21.29 -4.10
CA ALA A 423 -19.73 -21.14 -3.18
C ALA A 423 -20.57 -19.88 -3.48
N MET A 424 -19.92 -18.75 -3.84
CA MET A 424 -20.62 -17.52 -4.25
C MET A 424 -21.39 -17.70 -5.56
N ILE A 425 -20.80 -18.36 -6.56
CA ILE A 425 -21.46 -18.62 -7.85
C ILE A 425 -22.66 -19.55 -7.64
N CYS A 426 -22.46 -20.67 -6.95
CA CYS A 426 -23.52 -21.60 -6.60
C CYS A 426 -24.67 -20.90 -5.84
N SER A 427 -24.35 -19.99 -4.92
CA SER A 427 -25.36 -19.21 -4.18
C SER A 427 -26.31 -18.43 -5.09
N MET A 428 -25.76 -17.84 -6.15
CA MET A 428 -26.53 -17.05 -7.10
C MET A 428 -27.34 -17.96 -8.04
N LEU A 429 -26.73 -19.03 -8.55
CA LEU A 429 -27.37 -20.01 -9.44
C LEU A 429 -28.52 -20.78 -8.75
N MET A 430 -28.42 -21.04 -7.44
CA MET A 430 -29.47 -21.65 -6.64
C MET A 430 -30.70 -20.75 -6.40
N ASN A 431 -30.60 -19.46 -6.71
CA ASN A 431 -31.64 -18.48 -6.38
C ASN A 431 -32.14 -17.69 -7.61
N LYS A 432 -31.42 -17.69 -8.72
CA LYS A 432 -31.72 -16.84 -9.89
C LYS A 432 -31.87 -17.63 -11.17
N SER A 433 -32.90 -17.27 -11.94
CA SER A 433 -33.07 -17.71 -13.32
C SER A 433 -32.15 -16.92 -14.27
N PRO A 434 -31.86 -17.43 -15.49
CA PRO A 434 -31.14 -16.68 -16.52
C PRO A 434 -31.80 -15.36 -16.95
N LYS A 435 -33.11 -15.21 -16.70
CA LYS A 435 -33.86 -13.97 -16.94
C LYS A 435 -33.61 -12.92 -15.85
N ASP A 436 -33.22 -13.34 -14.65
CA ASP A 436 -32.97 -12.46 -13.52
C ASP A 436 -31.48 -12.18 -13.31
N LEU A 437 -30.61 -13.11 -13.71
CA LEU A 437 -29.17 -13.04 -13.54
C LEU A 437 -28.44 -13.50 -14.79
N ARG A 438 -27.47 -12.70 -15.21
CA ARG A 438 -26.51 -13.01 -16.25
C ARG A 438 -25.08 -12.86 -15.74
N LEU A 439 -24.18 -13.72 -16.20
CA LEU A 439 -22.82 -13.83 -15.71
C LEU A 439 -21.80 -13.59 -16.83
N ILE A 440 -20.70 -12.92 -16.48
CA ILE A 440 -19.47 -12.88 -17.27
C ILE A 440 -18.36 -13.42 -16.38
N LEU A 441 -17.76 -14.53 -16.78
CA LEU A 441 -16.70 -15.21 -16.03
C LEU A 441 -15.37 -15.01 -16.75
N VAL A 442 -14.35 -14.59 -16.01
CA VAL A 442 -12.99 -14.39 -16.52
C VAL A 442 -12.04 -15.29 -15.76
N ASP A 443 -11.44 -16.25 -16.47
CA ASP A 443 -10.47 -17.21 -15.95
C ASP A 443 -9.27 -17.30 -16.90
N PRO A 444 -8.23 -16.48 -16.68
CA PRO A 444 -7.05 -16.45 -17.54
C PRO A 444 -6.22 -17.75 -17.49
N LYS A 445 -6.44 -18.62 -16.49
CA LYS A 445 -5.71 -19.87 -16.32
C LYS A 445 -6.47 -21.11 -16.76
N MET A 446 -7.78 -20.98 -17.01
CA MET A 446 -8.69 -22.06 -17.43
C MET A 446 -8.84 -23.20 -16.41
N LEU A 447 -8.57 -22.94 -15.13
CA LEU A 447 -8.52 -23.98 -14.10
C LEU A 447 -9.76 -24.01 -13.22
N GLU A 448 -10.39 -22.86 -12.97
CA GLU A 448 -11.31 -22.69 -11.85
C GLU A 448 -12.75 -22.46 -12.32
N LEU A 449 -12.94 -21.63 -13.34
CA LEU A 449 -14.29 -21.23 -13.79
C LEU A 449 -14.74 -21.91 -15.08
N SER A 450 -13.85 -22.64 -15.77
CA SER A 450 -14.16 -23.38 -17.00
C SER A 450 -15.24 -24.44 -16.80
N VAL A 451 -15.42 -24.96 -15.57
CA VAL A 451 -16.53 -25.87 -15.23
C VAL A 451 -17.90 -25.28 -15.51
N TYR A 452 -18.06 -23.95 -15.48
CA TYR A 452 -19.33 -23.27 -15.73
C TYR A 452 -19.60 -22.95 -17.20
N ASP A 453 -18.71 -23.31 -18.15
CA ASP A 453 -18.98 -23.08 -19.57
C ASP A 453 -20.33 -23.66 -19.96
N ASP A 454 -21.05 -22.99 -20.86
CA ASP A 454 -22.35 -23.39 -21.41
C ASP A 454 -23.55 -23.43 -20.46
N ILE A 455 -23.46 -22.86 -19.25
CA ILE A 455 -24.68 -22.64 -18.46
C ILE A 455 -25.53 -21.51 -19.08
N PRO A 456 -26.88 -21.59 -19.00
CA PRO A 456 -27.77 -20.62 -19.63
C PRO A 456 -27.63 -19.17 -19.08
N HIS A 457 -27.00 -19.01 -17.92
CA HIS A 457 -26.75 -17.70 -17.31
C HIS A 457 -25.59 -16.93 -17.94
N LEU A 458 -24.70 -17.58 -18.71
CA LEU A 458 -23.55 -16.91 -19.29
C LEU A 458 -23.96 -15.96 -20.44
N LEU A 459 -23.27 -14.83 -20.53
CA LEU A 459 -23.37 -13.90 -21.67
C LEU A 459 -22.28 -14.14 -22.72
N THR A 460 -21.17 -14.75 -22.32
CA THR A 460 -20.08 -15.16 -23.18
C THR A 460 -19.55 -16.51 -22.68
N PRO A 461 -18.85 -17.28 -23.52
CA PRO A 461 -17.98 -18.33 -23.02
C PRO A 461 -17.02 -17.77 -21.96
N VAL A 462 -16.52 -18.63 -21.05
CA VAL A 462 -15.56 -18.21 -20.03
C VAL A 462 -14.37 -17.52 -20.71
N VAL A 463 -14.10 -16.29 -20.30
CA VAL A 463 -13.11 -15.43 -20.96
C VAL A 463 -11.72 -15.76 -20.44
N THR A 464 -10.88 -16.28 -21.32
CA THR A 464 -9.54 -16.75 -20.98
C THR A 464 -8.44 -15.79 -21.44
N ASN A 465 -8.71 -14.97 -22.46
CA ASN A 465 -7.75 -14.00 -22.96
C ASN A 465 -7.86 -12.66 -22.20
N PRO A 466 -6.76 -12.11 -21.64
CA PRO A 466 -6.80 -10.85 -20.90
C PRO A 466 -7.32 -9.65 -21.69
N ASN A 467 -7.01 -9.55 -22.99
CA ASN A 467 -7.51 -8.46 -23.83
C ASN A 467 -9.01 -8.59 -24.10
N LYS A 468 -9.51 -9.82 -24.28
CA LYS A 468 -10.97 -10.06 -24.37
C LYS A 468 -11.67 -9.70 -23.05
N ALA A 469 -11.03 -9.96 -21.91
CA ALA A 469 -11.57 -9.56 -20.61
C ALA A 469 -11.63 -8.04 -20.45
N ALA A 470 -10.61 -7.30 -20.91
CA ALA A 470 -10.63 -5.85 -20.96
C ALA A 470 -11.79 -5.33 -21.82
N LYS A 471 -12.03 -5.94 -22.99
CA LYS A 471 -13.20 -5.62 -23.84
C LYS A 471 -14.54 -5.93 -23.16
N ALA A 472 -14.66 -7.06 -22.46
CA ALA A 472 -15.86 -7.39 -21.70
C ALA A 472 -16.15 -6.37 -20.58
N LEU A 473 -15.10 -5.87 -19.91
CA LEU A 473 -15.23 -4.79 -18.92
C LEU A 473 -15.62 -3.45 -19.57
N ALA A 474 -15.07 -3.13 -20.74
CA ALA A 474 -15.47 -1.95 -21.52
C ALA A 474 -16.93 -2.05 -21.97
N TRP A 475 -17.38 -3.22 -22.41
CA TRP A 475 -18.78 -3.48 -22.70
C TRP A 475 -19.68 -3.33 -21.47
N ALA A 476 -19.25 -3.79 -20.30
CA ALA A 476 -20.00 -3.59 -19.08
C ALA A 476 -20.19 -2.10 -18.73
N VAL A 477 -19.18 -1.26 -18.99
CA VAL A 477 -19.31 0.20 -18.90
C VAL A 477 -20.35 0.73 -19.89
N TYR A 478 -20.30 0.28 -21.14
CA TYR A 478 -21.26 0.67 -22.18
C TYR A 478 -22.70 0.26 -21.80
N GLU A 479 -22.91 -0.99 -21.40
CA GLU A 479 -24.22 -1.50 -20.98
C GLU A 479 -24.74 -0.78 -19.74
N MET A 480 -23.87 -0.46 -18.77
CA MET A 480 -24.23 0.38 -17.64
C MET A 480 -24.80 1.73 -18.10
N GLU A 481 -24.17 2.40 -19.06
CA GLU A 481 -24.63 3.68 -19.59
C GLU A 481 -25.93 3.56 -20.39
N ARG A 482 -26.07 2.50 -21.18
CA ARG A 482 -27.33 2.17 -21.88
C ARG A 482 -28.47 2.00 -20.88
N ARG A 483 -28.27 1.24 -19.80
CA ARG A 483 -29.27 1.07 -18.73
C ARG A 483 -29.63 2.37 -18.04
N TYR A 484 -28.67 3.27 -17.83
CA TYR A 484 -28.95 4.59 -17.28
C TYR A 484 -29.87 5.42 -18.17
N LYS A 485 -29.69 5.37 -19.50
CA LYS A 485 -30.59 6.03 -20.45
C LYS A 485 -32.00 5.42 -20.36
N LEU A 486 -32.11 4.10 -20.42
CA LEU A 486 -33.40 3.40 -20.29
C LEU A 486 -34.12 3.72 -18.99
N MET A 487 -33.40 3.78 -17.87
CA MET A 487 -33.96 4.16 -16.56
C MET A 487 -34.43 5.62 -16.53
N SER A 488 -33.68 6.52 -17.17
CA SER A 488 -34.05 7.94 -17.30
C SER A 488 -35.35 8.09 -18.11
N ASP A 489 -35.45 7.41 -19.24
CA ASP A 489 -36.62 7.45 -20.12
C ASP A 489 -37.86 6.88 -19.43
N ALA A 490 -37.69 5.79 -18.68
CA ALA A 490 -38.73 5.20 -17.83
C ALA A 490 -38.98 5.96 -16.50
N LYS A 491 -38.22 7.03 -16.21
CA LYS A 491 -38.32 7.85 -14.99
C LYS A 491 -38.13 7.08 -13.67
N VAL A 492 -37.26 6.08 -13.68
CA VAL A 492 -36.93 5.23 -12.52
C VAL A 492 -35.48 5.45 -12.08
N ARG A 493 -35.17 5.07 -10.82
CA ARG A 493 -33.86 5.33 -10.21
C ARG A 493 -32.91 4.12 -10.20
N ASN A 494 -33.43 2.91 -10.40
CA ASN A 494 -32.67 1.68 -10.30
C ASN A 494 -33.30 0.57 -11.14
N LEU A 495 -32.54 -0.52 -11.34
CA LEU A 495 -32.95 -1.70 -12.10
C LEU A 495 -34.25 -2.33 -11.55
N GLU A 496 -34.42 -2.39 -10.23
CA GLU A 496 -35.64 -2.95 -9.63
C GLU A 496 -36.88 -2.12 -10.00
N GLY A 497 -36.76 -0.79 -9.98
CA GLY A 497 -37.82 0.12 -10.42
C GLY A 497 -38.11 -0.02 -11.91
N TYR A 498 -37.07 -0.19 -12.72
CA TYR A 498 -37.21 -0.42 -14.17
C TYR A 498 -37.97 -1.72 -14.45
N ASN A 499 -37.57 -2.83 -13.81
CA ASN A 499 -38.24 -4.13 -13.99
C ASN A 499 -39.70 -4.11 -13.51
N LYS A 500 -40.02 -3.38 -12.44
CA LYS A 500 -41.42 -3.16 -12.01
C LYS A 500 -42.23 -2.33 -13.00
N ALA A 501 -41.59 -1.47 -13.79
CA ALA A 501 -42.26 -0.74 -14.86
C ALA A 501 -42.46 -1.63 -16.09
N ALA A 502 -41.47 -2.45 -16.43
CA ALA A 502 -41.56 -3.45 -17.51
C ALA A 502 -42.65 -4.49 -17.27
N GLU A 503 -42.89 -4.90 -16.02
CA GLU A 503 -44.01 -5.80 -15.67
C GLU A 503 -45.40 -5.18 -15.94
N LYS A 504 -45.50 -3.86 -16.12
CA LYS A 504 -46.77 -3.15 -16.33
C LYS A 504 -47.03 -2.76 -17.78
N THR A 505 -45.99 -2.77 -18.63
CA THR A 505 -46.06 -2.28 -20.01
C THR A 505 -45.26 -3.20 -20.92
N GLU A 506 -45.89 -3.73 -21.97
CA GLU A 506 -45.24 -4.63 -22.94
C GLU A 506 -44.15 -3.95 -23.80
N GLU A 507 -44.08 -2.62 -23.82
CA GLU A 507 -43.07 -1.84 -24.54
C GLU A 507 -41.67 -1.91 -23.91
N LEU A 508 -41.57 -2.30 -22.63
CA LEU A 508 -40.32 -2.34 -21.89
C LEU A 508 -39.92 -3.80 -21.60
N GLU A 509 -38.71 -4.17 -21.98
CA GLU A 509 -38.15 -5.49 -21.69
C GLU A 509 -37.49 -5.52 -20.32
N ARG A 510 -37.77 -6.57 -19.52
CA ARG A 510 -37.12 -6.78 -18.22
C ARG A 510 -35.62 -7.00 -18.39
N LEU A 511 -34.82 -6.36 -17.54
CA LEU A 511 -33.35 -6.46 -17.59
C LEU A 511 -32.80 -7.33 -16.44
N PRO A 512 -31.89 -8.28 -16.72
CA PRO A 512 -31.25 -9.10 -15.70
C PRO A 512 -30.20 -8.31 -14.91
N GLN A 513 -29.91 -8.73 -13.68
CA GLN A 513 -28.68 -8.32 -12.99
C GLN A 513 -27.48 -8.95 -13.70
N ILE A 514 -26.37 -8.21 -13.83
CA ILE A 514 -25.13 -8.71 -14.42
C ILE A 514 -24.08 -8.81 -13.34
N VAL A 515 -23.46 -9.97 -13.18
CA VAL A 515 -22.31 -10.16 -12.26
C VAL A 515 -21.09 -10.57 -13.07
N ILE A 516 -20.02 -9.78 -12.94
CA ILE A 516 -18.74 -10.03 -13.61
C ILE A 516 -17.78 -10.55 -12.55
N ILE A 517 -17.24 -11.75 -12.79
CA ILE A 517 -16.38 -12.46 -11.86
C ILE A 517 -15.02 -12.66 -12.52
N ILE A 518 -13.97 -12.19 -11.87
CA ILE A 518 -12.59 -12.32 -12.35
C ILE A 518 -11.83 -13.14 -11.32
N ASP A 519 -11.40 -14.37 -11.67
CA ASP A 519 -10.70 -15.23 -10.70
C ASP A 519 -9.29 -14.69 -10.35
N GLU A 520 -8.57 -14.19 -11.34
CA GLU A 520 -7.20 -13.66 -11.15
C GLU A 520 -7.03 -12.30 -11.84
N LEU A 521 -7.32 -11.25 -11.09
CA LEU A 521 -7.14 -9.86 -11.54
C LEU A 521 -5.69 -9.55 -11.89
N ALA A 522 -4.71 -10.17 -11.23
CA ALA A 522 -3.29 -9.88 -11.47
C ALA A 522 -2.88 -10.15 -12.92
N ASP A 523 -3.39 -11.22 -13.53
CA ASP A 523 -3.05 -11.59 -14.90
C ASP A 523 -3.60 -10.56 -15.90
N LEU A 524 -4.77 -9.96 -15.61
CA LEU A 524 -5.31 -8.85 -16.39
C LEU A 524 -4.48 -7.57 -16.22
N MET A 525 -4.10 -7.26 -14.99
CA MET A 525 -3.32 -6.06 -14.67
C MET A 525 -1.93 -6.07 -15.31
N MET A 526 -1.34 -7.26 -15.49
CA MET A 526 -0.04 -7.43 -16.14
C MET A 526 -0.07 -7.23 -17.65
N VAL A 527 -1.22 -7.44 -18.31
CA VAL A 527 -1.35 -7.34 -19.77
C VAL A 527 -2.03 -6.04 -20.19
N ALA A 528 -3.16 -5.70 -19.58
CA ALA A 528 -4.03 -4.57 -19.95
C ALA A 528 -4.39 -3.68 -18.75
N GLY A 529 -3.46 -3.49 -17.81
CA GLY A 529 -3.77 -2.91 -16.50
C GLY A 529 -4.43 -1.53 -16.52
N LYS A 530 -4.03 -0.63 -17.44
CA LYS A 530 -4.63 0.72 -17.52
C LYS A 530 -6.13 0.66 -17.88
N GLU A 531 -6.48 -0.10 -18.91
CA GLU A 531 -7.86 -0.22 -19.40
C GLU A 531 -8.76 -0.97 -18.40
N VAL A 532 -8.21 -2.03 -17.81
CA VAL A 532 -8.87 -2.85 -16.79
C VAL A 532 -9.16 -2.01 -15.55
N GLU A 533 -8.17 -1.27 -15.03
CA GLU A 533 -8.34 -0.41 -13.86
C GLU A 533 -9.36 0.71 -14.12
N GLN A 534 -9.29 1.38 -15.28
CA GLN A 534 -10.26 2.42 -15.66
C GLN A 534 -11.69 1.87 -15.71
N SER A 535 -11.88 0.71 -16.33
CA SER A 535 -13.21 0.08 -16.46
C SER A 535 -13.74 -0.35 -15.09
N ILE A 536 -12.91 -1.02 -14.27
CA ILE A 536 -13.25 -1.40 -12.90
C ILE A 536 -13.67 -0.18 -12.08
N CYS A 537 -12.91 0.92 -12.12
CA CYS A 537 -13.23 2.13 -11.38
C CYS A 537 -14.56 2.73 -11.84
N ARG A 538 -14.79 2.82 -13.15
CA ARG A 538 -16.02 3.40 -13.72
C ARG A 538 -17.26 2.57 -13.38
N ILE A 539 -17.15 1.24 -13.46
CA ILE A 539 -18.19 0.31 -13.03
C ILE A 539 -18.43 0.49 -11.53
N ALA A 540 -17.38 0.40 -10.71
CA ALA A 540 -17.51 0.41 -9.25
C ALA A 540 -18.15 1.69 -8.69
N GLN A 541 -17.98 2.82 -9.39
CA GLN A 541 -18.58 4.11 -9.01
C GLN A 541 -20.06 4.25 -9.32
N LYS A 542 -20.55 3.61 -10.40
CA LYS A 542 -21.87 3.92 -10.99
C LYS A 542 -22.77 2.70 -11.18
N ALA A 543 -22.23 1.49 -11.25
CA ALA A 543 -22.98 0.32 -11.70
C ALA A 543 -24.10 -0.15 -10.75
N ARG A 544 -24.03 0.19 -9.45
CA ARG A 544 -24.99 -0.28 -8.43
C ARG A 544 -26.45 -0.08 -8.83
N ALA A 545 -26.80 1.09 -9.36
CA ALA A 545 -28.19 1.39 -9.73
C ALA A 545 -28.62 0.68 -11.03
N ALA A 546 -27.68 0.50 -11.96
CA ALA A 546 -27.88 -0.22 -13.22
C ALA A 546 -27.92 -1.75 -13.04
N GLY A 547 -27.60 -2.23 -11.84
CA GLY A 547 -27.60 -3.65 -11.47
C GLY A 547 -26.47 -4.45 -12.12
N LEU A 548 -25.30 -3.83 -12.29
CA LEU A 548 -24.07 -4.54 -12.59
C LEU A 548 -23.18 -4.61 -11.33
N HIS A 549 -22.57 -5.76 -11.11
CA HIS A 549 -21.80 -6.07 -9.91
C HIS A 549 -20.45 -6.71 -10.28
N LEU A 550 -19.44 -6.50 -9.44
CA LEU A 550 -18.09 -7.04 -9.66
C LEU A 550 -17.69 -7.95 -8.50
N ILE A 551 -17.16 -9.12 -8.80
CA ILE A 551 -16.38 -9.94 -7.87
C ILE A 551 -14.98 -10.06 -8.45
N LEU A 552 -14.03 -9.35 -7.85
CA LEU A 552 -12.64 -9.32 -8.29
C LEU A 552 -11.82 -10.18 -7.35
N ALA A 553 -11.20 -11.25 -7.84
CA ALA A 553 -10.36 -12.11 -7.05
C ALA A 553 -8.89 -12.01 -7.47
N THR A 554 -7.97 -12.24 -6.54
CA THR A 554 -6.54 -12.36 -6.86
C THR A 554 -5.80 -13.22 -5.86
N GLN A 555 -4.80 -13.98 -6.34
CA GLN A 555 -3.85 -14.68 -5.47
C GLN A 555 -2.60 -13.84 -5.16
N ARG A 556 -2.45 -12.68 -5.80
CA ARG A 556 -1.31 -11.77 -5.65
C ARG A 556 -1.75 -10.44 -5.04
N PRO A 557 -1.92 -10.37 -3.71
CA PRO A 557 -2.35 -9.15 -3.02
C PRO A 557 -1.24 -8.10 -2.89
N SER A 558 -0.70 -7.65 -4.02
CA SER A 558 0.29 -6.58 -4.11
C SER A 558 -0.36 -5.22 -4.41
N VAL A 559 0.37 -4.14 -4.13
CA VAL A 559 -0.10 -2.77 -4.40
C VAL A 559 -0.24 -2.49 -5.90
N ASP A 560 0.51 -3.20 -6.74
CA ASP A 560 0.45 -3.06 -8.20
C ASP A 560 -0.81 -3.71 -8.80
N VAL A 561 -1.35 -4.75 -8.14
CA VAL A 561 -2.60 -5.42 -8.55
C VAL A 561 -3.81 -4.77 -7.89
N ILE A 562 -3.73 -4.56 -6.58
CA ILE A 562 -4.79 -3.95 -5.77
C ILE A 562 -4.41 -2.48 -5.51
N THR A 563 -4.56 -1.66 -6.54
CA THR A 563 -4.19 -0.24 -6.51
C THR A 563 -5.07 0.55 -5.54
N GLY A 564 -4.62 1.75 -5.16
CA GLY A 564 -5.41 2.66 -4.33
C GLY A 564 -6.77 3.04 -4.94
N LEU A 565 -6.86 3.12 -6.28
CA LEU A 565 -8.10 3.43 -6.99
C LEU A 565 -9.11 2.28 -6.90
N ILE A 566 -8.65 1.04 -7.07
CA ILE A 566 -9.50 -0.15 -6.92
C ILE A 566 -10.04 -0.22 -5.48
N LYS A 567 -9.17 -0.06 -4.48
CA LYS A 567 -9.60 -0.11 -3.06
C LYS A 567 -10.58 0.97 -2.67
N ALA A 568 -10.42 2.18 -3.22
CA ALA A 568 -11.31 3.30 -2.94
C ALA A 568 -12.75 3.04 -3.42
N ASN A 569 -12.93 2.23 -4.47
CA ASN A 569 -14.25 1.96 -5.04
C ASN A 569 -14.84 0.59 -4.65
N LEU A 570 -14.04 -0.32 -4.05
CA LEU A 570 -14.49 -1.62 -3.53
C LEU A 570 -14.36 -1.68 -2.00
N PRO A 571 -15.37 -1.18 -1.24
CA PRO A 571 -15.32 -1.13 0.22
C PRO A 571 -15.57 -2.47 0.89
N SER A 572 -16.22 -3.42 0.20
CA SER A 572 -16.46 -4.77 0.71
C SER A 572 -15.36 -5.71 0.26
N ARG A 573 -14.75 -6.41 1.21
CA ARG A 573 -13.53 -7.20 0.96
C ARG A 573 -13.58 -8.52 1.71
N LEU A 574 -13.11 -9.58 1.08
CA LEU A 574 -12.97 -10.90 1.66
C LEU A 574 -11.51 -11.34 1.50
N SER A 575 -10.79 -11.45 2.61
CA SER A 575 -9.42 -11.96 2.61
C SER A 575 -9.40 -13.35 3.20
N PHE A 576 -9.01 -14.34 2.41
CA PHE A 576 -8.52 -15.62 2.92
C PHE A 576 -7.11 -15.45 3.49
N GLN A 577 -6.51 -16.56 3.93
CA GLN A 577 -5.14 -16.58 4.42
C GLN A 577 -4.17 -15.97 3.40
N VAL A 578 -3.27 -15.12 3.90
CA VAL A 578 -2.19 -14.50 3.12
C VAL A 578 -0.84 -14.70 3.79
N SER A 579 0.24 -14.54 3.04
CA SER A 579 1.59 -14.84 3.51
C SER A 579 2.13 -13.85 4.54
N SER A 580 1.68 -12.59 4.51
CA SER A 580 2.28 -11.54 5.32
C SER A 580 1.32 -10.47 5.83
N LYS A 581 1.76 -9.76 6.87
CA LYS A 581 1.07 -8.57 7.41
C LYS A 581 0.93 -7.43 6.39
N ILE A 582 1.82 -7.38 5.40
CA ILE A 582 1.79 -6.41 4.31
C ILE A 582 0.63 -6.76 3.38
N ASP A 583 0.54 -8.02 2.95
CA ASP A 583 -0.54 -8.52 2.09
C ASP A 583 -1.91 -8.33 2.73
N SER A 584 -2.03 -8.63 4.04
CA SER A 584 -3.26 -8.38 4.80
C SER A 584 -3.68 -6.92 4.74
N ARG A 585 -2.73 -5.99 4.89
CA ARG A 585 -2.98 -4.55 4.80
C ARG A 585 -3.28 -4.09 3.38
N THR A 586 -2.67 -4.71 2.38
CA THR A 586 -2.99 -4.41 0.98
C THR A 586 -4.47 -4.62 0.75
N ILE A 587 -5.05 -5.72 1.23
CA ILE A 587 -6.46 -6.06 1.03
C ILE A 587 -7.37 -5.33 2.02
N LEU A 588 -7.19 -5.53 3.32
CA LEU A 588 -8.13 -5.13 4.36
C LEU A 588 -7.87 -3.72 4.92
N ASP A 589 -6.78 -3.06 4.55
CA ASP A 589 -6.22 -1.86 5.20
C ASP A 589 -5.82 -2.10 6.68
N GLN A 590 -5.86 -3.35 7.15
CA GLN A 590 -5.47 -3.77 8.49
C GLN A 590 -4.80 -5.16 8.49
N MET A 591 -4.10 -5.47 9.58
CA MET A 591 -3.49 -6.79 9.80
C MET A 591 -4.54 -7.81 10.27
N GLY A 592 -4.24 -9.10 10.11
CA GLY A 592 -4.98 -10.20 10.69
C GLY A 592 -5.23 -11.36 9.73
N ALA A 593 -5.19 -11.15 8.41
CA ALA A 593 -5.41 -12.22 7.44
C ALA A 593 -4.23 -13.20 7.38
N GLU A 594 -3.03 -12.77 7.78
CA GLU A 594 -1.85 -13.63 7.88
C GLU A 594 -1.95 -14.66 9.02
N GLN A 595 -2.86 -14.45 9.98
CA GLN A 595 -3.09 -15.34 11.13
C GLN A 595 -4.21 -16.37 10.87
N LEU A 596 -4.84 -16.30 9.71
CA LEU A 596 -5.87 -17.26 9.30
C LEU A 596 -5.27 -18.65 9.09
N LEU A 597 -6.13 -19.67 9.08
CA LEU A 597 -5.75 -21.08 9.13
C LEU A 597 -5.67 -21.77 7.77
N GLY A 598 -6.00 -21.05 6.68
CA GLY A 598 -6.19 -21.63 5.36
C GLY A 598 -7.53 -22.39 5.26
N HIS A 599 -7.69 -23.19 4.19
CA HIS A 599 -8.86 -24.06 3.99
C HIS A 599 -10.23 -23.37 4.17
N GLY A 600 -10.39 -22.16 3.65
CA GLY A 600 -11.65 -21.41 3.71
C GLY A 600 -11.78 -20.46 4.90
N ASP A 601 -10.83 -20.45 5.84
CA ASP A 601 -10.82 -19.47 6.92
C ASP A 601 -10.50 -18.06 6.37
N SER A 602 -11.38 -17.11 6.65
CA SER A 602 -11.39 -15.79 6.00
C SER A 602 -11.77 -14.65 6.94
N LEU A 603 -11.43 -13.43 6.53
CA LEU A 603 -11.88 -12.18 7.12
C LEU A 603 -12.73 -11.42 6.10
N PHE A 604 -13.98 -11.18 6.46
CA PHE A 604 -14.94 -10.42 5.68
C PHE A 604 -15.10 -9.01 6.25
N LEU A 605 -14.72 -8.01 5.46
CA LEU A 605 -14.93 -6.59 5.74
C LEU A 605 -16.17 -6.12 4.98
N SER A 606 -17.28 -5.90 5.71
CA SER A 606 -18.52 -5.39 5.12
C SER A 606 -18.55 -3.87 5.17
N GLY A 607 -18.74 -3.22 4.00
CA GLY A 607 -18.93 -1.77 3.90
C GLY A 607 -17.77 -0.94 4.47
N GLY A 608 -16.56 -1.50 4.52
CA GLY A 608 -15.34 -0.81 4.98
C GLY A 608 -15.20 -0.61 6.49
N ARG A 609 -16.07 -1.18 7.34
CA ARG A 609 -16.01 -0.96 8.80
C ARG A 609 -16.15 -2.23 9.63
N ASP A 610 -17.05 -3.12 9.24
CA ASP A 610 -17.40 -4.29 10.03
C ASP A 610 -16.56 -5.49 9.58
N LEU A 611 -15.46 -5.75 10.29
CA LEU A 611 -14.58 -6.89 10.04
C LEU A 611 -15.02 -8.09 10.88
N LYS A 612 -15.42 -9.16 10.20
CA LYS A 612 -15.83 -10.43 10.82
C LYS A 612 -14.96 -11.57 10.30
N ARG A 613 -14.62 -12.52 11.17
CA ARG A 613 -14.01 -13.77 10.74
C ARG A 613 -15.13 -14.72 10.30
N VAL A 614 -14.96 -15.31 9.12
CA VAL A 614 -15.92 -16.19 8.49
C VAL A 614 -15.19 -17.46 8.05
N HIS A 615 -15.71 -18.60 8.43
CA HIS A 615 -15.25 -19.90 7.95
C HIS A 615 -16.07 -20.24 6.72
N CYS A 616 -15.43 -20.12 5.55
CA CYS A 616 -16.16 -20.22 4.29
C CYS A 616 -16.78 -21.59 4.07
N ALA A 617 -17.96 -21.58 3.47
CA ALA A 617 -18.63 -22.80 3.06
C ALA A 617 -17.78 -23.57 2.04
N PHE A 618 -17.62 -24.85 2.30
CA PHE A 618 -17.00 -25.81 1.40
C PHE A 618 -18.03 -26.33 0.41
N VAL A 619 -17.61 -26.36 -0.86
CA VAL A 619 -18.32 -27.02 -1.95
C VAL A 619 -17.27 -27.82 -2.72
N SER A 620 -17.61 -29.07 -3.03
CA SER A 620 -16.75 -29.95 -3.82
C SER A 620 -16.95 -29.73 -5.31
N ASP A 621 -15.95 -30.10 -6.12
CA ASP A 621 -16.06 -30.00 -7.58
C ASP A 621 -17.20 -30.86 -8.14
N ALA A 622 -17.48 -32.01 -7.50
CA ALA A 622 -18.60 -32.88 -7.88
C ALA A 622 -19.95 -32.16 -7.72
N GLU A 623 -20.18 -31.50 -6.58
CA GLU A 623 -21.41 -30.72 -6.35
C GLU A 623 -21.55 -29.55 -7.33
N VAL A 624 -20.45 -28.92 -7.71
CA VAL A 624 -20.44 -27.85 -8.74
C VAL A 624 -20.83 -28.44 -10.11
N ILE A 625 -20.24 -29.58 -10.49
CA ILE A 625 -20.55 -30.26 -11.75
C ILE A 625 -22.02 -30.68 -11.79
N ASP A 626 -22.55 -31.29 -10.73
CA ASP A 626 -23.95 -31.72 -10.66
C ASP A 626 -24.91 -30.53 -10.80
N LEU A 627 -24.59 -29.39 -10.18
CA LEU A 627 -25.34 -28.15 -10.37
C LEU A 627 -25.27 -27.66 -11.82
N VAL A 628 -24.08 -27.63 -12.41
CA VAL A 628 -23.88 -27.17 -13.80
C VAL A 628 -24.64 -28.06 -14.78
N GLU A 629 -24.55 -29.38 -14.65
CA GLU A 629 -25.25 -30.34 -15.50
C GLU A 629 -26.77 -30.16 -15.39
N HIS A 630 -27.29 -29.95 -14.17
CA HIS A 630 -28.70 -29.66 -13.96
C HIS A 630 -29.15 -28.37 -14.67
N LEU A 631 -28.30 -27.35 -14.73
CA LEU A 631 -28.60 -26.09 -15.41
C LEU A 631 -28.52 -26.22 -16.94
N LYS A 632 -27.51 -26.91 -17.46
CA LYS A 632 -27.34 -27.18 -18.90
C LYS A 632 -28.51 -28.00 -19.47
N ALA A 633 -29.04 -28.92 -18.68
CA ALA A 633 -30.20 -29.72 -19.08
C ALA A 633 -31.48 -28.89 -19.32
N GLN A 634 -31.52 -27.64 -18.85
CA GLN A 634 -32.70 -26.76 -18.95
C GLN A 634 -32.63 -25.76 -20.10
N GLY A 635 -31.46 -25.54 -20.71
CA GLY A 635 -31.31 -24.62 -21.82
C GLY A 635 -29.87 -24.33 -22.21
N GLU A 636 -29.69 -23.87 -23.44
CA GLU A 636 -28.40 -23.44 -23.99
C GLU A 636 -28.09 -21.99 -23.60
N PRO A 637 -26.80 -21.61 -23.57
CA PRO A 637 -26.38 -20.23 -23.35
C PRO A 637 -26.74 -19.35 -24.54
N ASP A 638 -27.18 -18.13 -24.24
CA ASP A 638 -27.42 -17.08 -25.22
C ASP A 638 -26.22 -16.12 -25.21
N TYR A 639 -25.18 -16.51 -25.96
CA TYR A 639 -23.91 -15.79 -26.04
C TYR A 639 -24.01 -14.56 -26.96
N MET A 640 -23.44 -13.44 -26.50
CA MET A 640 -23.41 -12.17 -27.22
C MET A 640 -21.99 -11.87 -27.70
N GLU A 641 -21.71 -12.06 -29.00
CA GLU A 641 -20.40 -11.73 -29.58
C GLU A 641 -20.08 -10.23 -29.51
N SER A 642 -21.12 -9.38 -29.53
CA SER A 642 -21.01 -7.92 -29.44
C SER A 642 -20.32 -7.41 -28.17
N ILE A 643 -20.18 -8.27 -27.15
CA ILE A 643 -19.41 -7.97 -25.93
C ILE A 643 -17.94 -7.69 -26.24
N PHE A 644 -17.40 -8.27 -27.31
CA PHE A 644 -16.00 -8.11 -27.70
C PHE A 644 -15.78 -7.07 -28.82
N GLU A 645 -16.85 -6.41 -29.29
CA GLU A 645 -16.79 -5.44 -30.39
C GLU A 645 -16.66 -3.99 -29.92
N VAL A 646 -16.78 -3.74 -28.61
CA VAL A 646 -16.68 -2.40 -28.04
C VAL A 646 -15.26 -1.86 -28.18
N PRO A 647 -15.05 -0.70 -28.84
CA PRO A 647 -13.72 -0.13 -29.00
C PRO A 647 -13.08 0.17 -27.64
N THR A 648 -11.87 -0.31 -27.44
CA THR A 648 -11.00 0.01 -26.30
C THR A 648 -9.93 1.02 -26.71
N GLU A 649 -9.28 1.71 -25.75
CA GLU A 649 -8.18 2.66 -26.07
C GLU A 649 -7.04 1.94 -26.85
N SER A 650 -6.84 0.64 -26.61
CA SER A 650 -5.91 -0.21 -27.35
C SER A 650 -6.35 -0.51 -28.78
N ASP A 651 -7.66 -0.51 -29.10
CA ASP A 651 -8.13 -0.59 -30.48
C ASP A 651 -7.84 0.73 -31.24
N SER A 652 -7.80 1.87 -30.55
CA SER A 652 -7.33 3.13 -31.15
C SER A 652 -5.80 3.22 -31.30
N GLU A 653 -5.03 2.44 -30.55
CA GLU A 653 -3.57 2.31 -30.76
C GLU A 653 -3.20 1.19 -31.75
N GLY A 654 -4.09 0.20 -31.97
CA GLY A 654 -3.90 -0.94 -32.89
C GLY A 654 -4.66 -0.86 -34.22
N GLY A 655 -5.50 0.16 -34.41
CA GLY A 655 -6.39 0.35 -35.56
C GLY A 655 -5.81 1.06 -36.78
N MET A 656 -4.47 1.04 -36.98
CA MET A 656 -3.84 1.47 -38.24
C MET A 656 -3.29 0.26 -39.03
N THR A 657 -4.15 -0.74 -39.24
CA THR A 657 -3.92 -1.77 -40.26
C THR A 657 -4.99 -1.63 -41.35
N GLY A 658 -4.63 -0.98 -42.45
CA GLY A 658 -5.42 -0.96 -43.68
C GLY A 658 -5.92 0.41 -44.13
N GLY A 659 -5.00 1.32 -44.44
CA GLY A 659 -5.32 2.56 -45.15
C GLY A 659 -4.07 3.43 -45.29
N ALA A 660 -3.45 3.41 -46.46
CA ALA A 660 -2.30 4.24 -46.78
C ALA A 660 -2.65 5.73 -46.65
N GLY A 661 -1.88 6.47 -45.83
CA GLY A 661 -1.99 7.91 -45.66
C GLY A 661 -1.32 8.41 -44.38
N GLU A 662 -0.01 8.67 -44.50
CA GLU A 662 0.82 9.62 -43.72
C GLU A 662 0.25 10.17 -42.39
N ASP A 663 0.71 9.61 -41.28
CA ASP A 663 0.93 10.36 -40.02
C ASP A 663 2.36 10.06 -39.57
N GLN A 664 3.32 10.68 -40.24
CA GLN A 664 4.74 10.63 -39.89
C GLN A 664 4.93 11.40 -38.58
N ASP A 665 5.57 10.81 -37.57
CA ASP A 665 5.78 11.49 -36.28
C ASP A 665 6.52 12.82 -36.52
N ASP A 666 6.04 13.94 -35.98
CA ASP A 666 6.62 15.29 -36.20
C ASP A 666 8.13 15.39 -35.96
N LYS A 667 8.69 14.46 -35.17
CA LYS A 667 10.12 14.39 -34.83
C LYS A 667 10.89 13.33 -35.61
N TYR A 668 10.27 12.64 -36.57
CA TYR A 668 10.89 11.58 -37.35
C TYR A 668 12.08 12.10 -38.14
N ASP A 669 11.90 13.17 -38.91
CA ASP A 669 12.98 13.77 -39.71
C ASP A 669 14.14 14.27 -38.85
N GLU A 670 13.82 14.88 -37.69
CA GLU A 670 14.82 15.34 -36.72
C GLU A 670 15.61 14.16 -36.13
N ALA A 671 14.93 13.07 -35.84
CA ALA A 671 15.53 11.85 -35.31
C ALA A 671 16.38 11.12 -36.37
N ALA A 672 15.91 11.05 -37.61
CA ALA A 672 16.61 10.44 -38.73
C ALA A 672 17.89 11.22 -39.06
N ALA A 673 17.81 12.55 -39.12
CA ALA A 673 18.98 13.43 -39.32
C ALA A 673 20.02 13.25 -38.21
N LEU A 674 19.58 13.21 -36.95
CA LEU A 674 20.45 12.96 -35.80
C LEU A 674 21.16 11.60 -35.91
N VAL A 675 20.43 10.56 -36.29
CA VAL A 675 20.97 9.20 -36.43
C VAL A 675 22.01 9.14 -37.55
N ILE A 676 21.72 9.76 -38.69
CA ILE A 676 22.64 9.86 -39.83
C ILE A 676 23.90 10.67 -39.45
N GLU A 677 23.74 11.81 -38.77
CA GLU A 677 24.86 12.67 -38.35
C GLU A 677 25.79 11.93 -37.37
N LYS A 678 25.23 11.17 -36.43
CA LYS A 678 26.02 10.50 -35.39
C LYS A 678 26.52 9.11 -35.79
N GLY A 679 26.03 8.55 -36.90
CA GLY A 679 26.45 7.25 -37.45
C GLY A 679 26.15 6.05 -36.55
N LYS A 680 25.31 6.20 -35.52
CA LYS A 680 24.89 5.14 -34.60
C LYS A 680 23.48 5.42 -34.09
N CYS A 681 22.69 4.36 -33.94
CA CYS A 681 21.31 4.46 -33.47
C CYS A 681 21.09 3.62 -32.22
N SER A 682 20.47 4.21 -31.18
CA SER A 682 19.94 3.47 -30.03
C SER A 682 18.76 4.23 -29.44
N VAL A 683 17.79 3.51 -28.88
CA VAL A 683 16.57 4.09 -28.33
C VAL A 683 16.89 5.14 -27.24
N SER A 684 17.85 4.85 -26.36
CA SER A 684 18.27 5.76 -25.29
C SER A 684 18.97 7.02 -25.79
N MET A 685 19.65 6.95 -26.94
CA MET A 685 20.28 8.11 -27.57
C MET A 685 19.25 9.05 -28.18
N VAL A 686 18.34 8.50 -28.99
CA VAL A 686 17.22 9.23 -29.60
C VAL A 686 16.37 9.89 -28.51
N GLN A 687 16.07 9.15 -27.44
CA GLN A 687 15.38 9.64 -26.25
C GLN A 687 16.08 10.86 -25.61
N ARG A 688 17.40 10.79 -25.39
CA ARG A 688 18.16 11.83 -24.69
C ARG A 688 18.34 13.09 -25.52
N TYR A 689 18.57 12.95 -26.83
CA TYR A 689 18.79 14.08 -27.73
C TYR A 689 17.50 14.83 -28.05
N LEU A 690 16.41 14.11 -28.35
CA LEU A 690 15.13 14.72 -28.71
C LEU A 690 14.25 15.06 -27.50
N ARG A 691 14.71 14.70 -26.28
CA ARG A 691 13.99 14.87 -25.01
C ARG A 691 12.56 14.32 -25.06
N ILE A 692 12.41 13.11 -25.61
CA ILE A 692 11.13 12.39 -25.72
C ILE A 692 11.07 11.20 -24.76
N GLY A 693 9.89 10.64 -24.53
CA GLY A 693 9.72 9.43 -23.72
C GLY A 693 10.28 8.18 -24.41
N TYR A 694 10.62 7.14 -23.63
CA TYR A 694 11.23 5.91 -24.13
C TYR A 694 10.39 5.22 -25.22
N ASN A 695 9.07 5.09 -25.02
CA ASN A 695 8.18 4.44 -25.98
C ASN A 695 8.10 5.19 -27.33
N ARG A 696 8.16 6.52 -27.30
CA ARG A 696 8.20 7.33 -28.53
C ARG A 696 9.54 7.19 -29.24
N ALA A 697 10.65 7.20 -28.49
CA ALA A 697 11.98 6.95 -29.06
C ALA A 697 12.10 5.53 -29.64
N SER A 698 11.46 4.52 -29.04
CA SER A 698 11.46 3.15 -29.58
C SER A 698 10.74 3.09 -30.91
N ARG A 699 9.52 3.66 -30.99
CA ARG A 699 8.74 3.73 -32.23
C ARG A 699 9.49 4.41 -33.36
N LEU A 700 10.11 5.58 -33.11
CA LEU A 700 10.92 6.28 -34.11
C LEU A 700 12.09 5.42 -34.62
N VAL A 701 12.74 4.65 -33.74
CA VAL A 701 13.86 3.78 -34.10
C VAL A 701 13.41 2.53 -34.86
N GLU A 702 12.24 1.98 -34.53
CA GLU A 702 11.62 0.84 -35.24
C GLU A 702 11.10 1.25 -36.62
N GLU A 703 10.61 2.49 -36.76
CA GLU A 703 10.19 3.08 -38.03
C GLU A 703 11.41 3.29 -38.94
N MET A 704 12.52 3.83 -38.41
CA MET A 704 13.80 3.92 -39.13
C MET A 704 14.36 2.56 -39.54
N GLU A 705 14.12 1.50 -38.75
CA GLU A 705 14.50 0.13 -39.15
C GLU A 705 13.63 -0.35 -40.31
N ARG A 706 12.32 -0.12 -40.25
CA ARG A 706 11.37 -0.52 -41.28
C ARG A 706 11.64 0.16 -42.62
N GLU A 707 12.05 1.42 -42.59
CA GLU A 707 12.45 2.19 -43.78
C GLU A 707 13.88 1.88 -44.25
N GLY A 708 14.61 1.02 -43.55
CA GLY A 708 15.97 0.62 -43.93
C GLY A 708 17.04 1.67 -43.65
N LEU A 709 16.75 2.68 -42.81
CA LEU A 709 17.71 3.69 -42.38
C LEU A 709 18.70 3.12 -41.33
N VAL A 710 18.25 2.16 -40.53
CA VAL A 710 19.08 1.46 -39.53
C VAL A 710 18.91 -0.05 -39.58
N SER A 711 19.92 -0.79 -39.12
CA SER A 711 19.89 -2.25 -39.04
C SER A 711 18.99 -2.76 -37.90
N ALA A 712 18.74 -4.07 -37.93
CA ALA A 712 18.29 -4.84 -36.77
C ALA A 712 19.19 -4.62 -35.54
N PRO A 713 18.66 -4.77 -34.31
CA PRO A 713 19.40 -4.50 -33.09
C PRO A 713 20.58 -5.47 -32.92
N GLY A 714 21.78 -4.91 -32.75
CA GLY A 714 22.98 -5.69 -32.42
C GLY A 714 23.11 -5.98 -30.92
N SER A 715 24.23 -6.62 -30.54
CA SER A 715 24.57 -6.85 -29.12
C SER A 715 24.65 -5.52 -28.35
N GLY A 716 23.83 -5.38 -27.31
CA GLY A 716 23.72 -4.16 -26.50
C GLY A 716 22.68 -3.13 -26.98
N GLY A 717 21.82 -3.48 -27.95
CA GLY A 717 20.72 -2.61 -28.39
C GLY A 717 21.13 -1.44 -29.29
N ILE A 718 22.37 -1.47 -29.80
CA ILE A 718 22.89 -0.50 -30.77
C ILE A 718 22.60 -1.02 -32.18
N ARG A 719 22.04 -0.16 -33.03
CA ARG A 719 21.73 -0.40 -34.44
C ARG A 719 22.72 0.36 -35.33
N LYS A 720 23.19 -0.29 -36.39
CA LYS A 720 24.07 0.35 -37.39
C LYS A 720 23.24 1.22 -38.31
N VAL A 721 23.77 2.37 -38.73
CA VAL A 721 23.09 3.26 -39.68
C VAL A 721 23.47 2.81 -41.09
N LEU A 722 22.47 2.60 -41.93
CA LEU A 722 22.61 2.02 -43.27
C LEU A 722 22.62 3.10 -44.37
N VAL A 723 22.51 4.38 -44.03
CA VAL A 723 22.43 5.50 -44.99
C VAL A 723 23.47 6.56 -44.66
N ARG A 724 24.13 7.12 -45.70
CA ARG A 724 25.10 8.23 -45.54
C ARG A 724 24.44 9.60 -45.67
N SER A 725 24.95 10.57 -44.89
CA SER A 725 24.61 11.99 -45.04
C SER A 725 24.95 12.52 -46.45
N ALA A 726 24.16 13.48 -46.94
CA ALA A 726 24.36 14.13 -48.23
C ALA A 726 25.75 14.79 -48.37
N GLU A 727 26.34 15.27 -47.27
CA GLU A 727 27.70 15.84 -47.25
C GLU A 727 28.81 14.80 -47.49
N ASN A 728 28.53 13.50 -47.30
CA ASN A 728 29.49 12.40 -47.44
C ASN A 728 29.18 11.49 -48.66
N GLY A 729 28.56 12.06 -49.70
CA GLY A 729 28.37 11.41 -51.00
C GLY A 729 27.14 10.50 -51.12
N GLY A 730 26.13 10.66 -50.25
CA GLY A 730 24.75 10.16 -50.39
C GLY A 730 24.57 8.76 -51.01
N GLY A 731 24.31 7.74 -50.19
CA GLY A 731 24.02 6.37 -50.64
C GLY A 731 23.80 5.39 -49.50
N VAL A 732 23.19 4.25 -49.80
CA VAL A 732 23.03 3.11 -48.88
C VAL A 732 24.39 2.46 -48.66
N ILE A 733 24.74 2.21 -47.41
CA ILE A 733 25.93 1.45 -47.01
C ILE A 733 25.52 -0.03 -47.09
N GLU A 734 26.00 -0.74 -48.11
CA GLU A 734 25.89 -2.22 -48.15
C GLU A 734 26.63 -2.89 -46.99
#